data_AF-A0A4U0RCG0-F1
#
_entry.id   AF-A0A4U0RCG0-F1
#
_cell.length_a   1.000
_cell.length_b   1.000
_cell.length_c   1.000
_cell.angle_alpha   90.00
_cell.angle_beta   90.00
_cell.angle_gamma   90.00
#
_symmetry.space_group_name_H-M   'P 1'
#
loop_
_entity.id
_entity.type
_entity.pdbx_description
1 polymer ?
#
loop_
_entity_poly.entity_id
_entity_poly.type
_entity_poly.pdbx_seq_one_letter_code
_entity_poly.pdbx_strand_id
1 'polypeptide(L)'
;MPLYFHSPLLAGNPFEGTAGDGMVPGSVSVSEWGEVATSVPVAAARDGRMSIVDYDLASVSHGDISPASGGSTYVDLNDLPPGNGLTQIAATTTDGGSISIEVRPRNTLHSFSNGRGWMLPIDPSTGRLQFEIGRNGRKYYATAGAHGYTKQMIADETGLSLSSISDSYIRTSTVYGRSPEKALDIATVLNIWASDTRGLFNSNWLILQRGYDYSNVEQVFINNQGWVSRSASGESPLHPILITSYGDLALDTPVLKGIEANFQNEEIYTWLAYQDVDFKRYKVASRFSSIFSHVKIVNKDFNFKGGHRTLYMCAGINATWFKEELSPRLYWGGDSPGGTPPHDGACGVYHSGTLSLLMLKCFIDQAGWSDGFSRLDPSIDFPLYPTELVHNVYGQYGSLNVIIRELFTSRAGAQGIQQRGGGVIEDVFFLDNNIAGNNFGVGAYNIPGEGNTPVYRHTVTTSCGGRRGPNRPPARNWGLEVGSRGGVAHNTIFMHARNPNDPVEIATRIAGRNSFDPRHPDTELGWWVRSFVHNYATEWTSQENAVALGRDPAMLNQVTVQNFISTRMDTTGIEEIDKIQAYCMFMRTLTPAQRVAELQAVLAYFRAPWGLNIPARINPTTAVFQPATEITSGILYADRDNWSTQDIPGVQHVDTVQARGVAVRFGENTVNLVSYDSEGGKLELSSGKMTVGTLANCRQVTTIISGQVFITSQENVETYRAESGRIVLNGAATGHNLIVDGQSPEVALGPNHIIASGKVMDLRCGRQGAVGWIGTGTATLTIAAGGTLRFRRFMLDSTVTAAVTAASRMSILERFRLTGDDPQPTVAASLVLAAGSIVEVDTTGVAPGTYDLTGPGVTVVNQGATLPAGVAVVGGVLRLTVS
;
A
#
# COMPACT_ATOMS: atom_id res chain seq x y z
N MET A 1 -47.27 -1.26 -21.79
CA MET A 1 -46.07 -2.00 -22.25
C MET A 1 -46.46 -3.46 -22.40
N PRO A 2 -45.88 -4.25 -23.31
CA PRO A 2 -45.90 -5.71 -23.17
C PRO A 2 -45.21 -6.07 -21.84
N LEU A 3 -45.72 -7.07 -21.13
CA LEU A 3 -45.25 -7.44 -19.80
C LEU A 3 -44.90 -8.92 -19.78
N TYR A 4 -43.60 -9.21 -19.78
CA TYR A 4 -43.06 -10.57 -19.86
C TYR A 4 -42.86 -11.13 -18.46
N PHE A 5 -43.36 -12.34 -18.21
CA PHE A 5 -43.24 -13.06 -16.95
C PHE A 5 -42.83 -14.50 -17.24
N HIS A 6 -42.03 -15.10 -16.36
CA HIS A 6 -41.54 -16.46 -16.51
C HIS A 6 -41.97 -17.30 -15.31
N SER A 7 -42.75 -18.36 -15.54
CA SER A 7 -43.18 -19.31 -14.51
C SER A 7 -43.26 -20.72 -15.09
N PRO A 8 -42.39 -21.66 -14.65
CA PRO A 8 -42.45 -23.05 -15.10
C PRO A 8 -43.72 -23.78 -14.63
N LEU A 9 -44.48 -23.20 -13.70
CA LEU A 9 -45.76 -23.74 -13.21
C LEU A 9 -46.96 -23.39 -14.11
N LEU A 10 -46.80 -22.46 -15.06
CA LEU A 10 -47.88 -21.98 -15.94
C LEU A 10 -47.79 -22.50 -17.38
N ALA A 11 -46.81 -23.36 -17.69
CA ALA A 11 -46.65 -23.93 -19.02
C ALA A 11 -47.93 -24.68 -19.45
N GLY A 12 -48.56 -24.22 -20.54
CA GLY A 12 -49.77 -24.81 -21.12
C GLY A 12 -51.09 -24.55 -20.38
N ASN A 13 -51.11 -23.77 -19.29
CA ASN A 13 -52.33 -23.50 -18.51
C ASN A 13 -52.74 -22.00 -18.59
N PRO A 14 -54.04 -21.69 -18.78
CA PRO A 14 -54.54 -20.32 -18.60
C PRO A 14 -54.51 -19.93 -17.11
N PHE A 15 -54.30 -18.65 -16.84
CA PHE A 15 -54.33 -18.08 -15.49
C PHE A 15 -54.91 -16.66 -15.50
N GLU A 16 -55.37 -16.20 -14.35
CA GLU A 16 -55.78 -14.80 -14.13
C GLU A 16 -54.77 -14.12 -13.20
N GLY A 17 -54.53 -12.83 -13.42
CA GLY A 17 -53.60 -12.04 -12.60
C GLY A 17 -54.07 -10.59 -12.47
N THR A 18 -53.95 -10.03 -11.28
CA THR A 18 -54.39 -8.66 -10.98
C THR A 18 -53.18 -7.71 -10.96
N ALA A 19 -53.22 -6.66 -11.80
CA ALA A 19 -52.19 -5.62 -11.77
C ALA A 19 -52.36 -4.76 -10.50
N GLY A 20 -51.35 -4.79 -9.62
CA GLY A 20 -51.40 -4.19 -8.29
C GLY A 20 -51.22 -2.67 -8.26
N ASP A 21 -51.97 -1.90 -9.05
CA ASP A 21 -52.09 -0.45 -8.82
C ASP A 21 -53.41 0.15 -9.37
N GLY A 22 -54.44 0.19 -8.51
CA GLY A 22 -55.58 1.12 -8.56
C GLY A 22 -56.62 1.04 -9.71
N MET A 23 -56.38 0.34 -10.82
CA MET A 23 -57.28 0.36 -12.00
C MET A 23 -58.00 -0.95 -12.32
N VAL A 24 -59.10 -0.80 -13.07
CA VAL A 24 -60.17 -1.79 -13.34
C VAL A 24 -59.65 -3.18 -13.71
N PRO A 25 -60.23 -4.28 -13.16
CA PRO A 25 -59.89 -5.64 -13.59
C PRO A 25 -60.27 -5.88 -15.05
N GLY A 26 -59.27 -6.10 -15.89
CA GLY A 26 -59.41 -6.57 -17.26
C GLY A 26 -58.69 -7.90 -17.43
N SER A 27 -59.26 -8.82 -18.23
CA SER A 27 -58.61 -10.09 -18.55
C SER A 27 -57.42 -9.86 -19.49
N VAL A 28 -56.29 -10.49 -19.18
CA VAL A 28 -55.07 -10.48 -20.00
C VAL A 28 -55.01 -11.78 -20.80
N SER A 29 -54.97 -11.69 -22.12
CA SER A 29 -54.75 -12.85 -23.00
C SER A 29 -53.28 -13.00 -23.37
N VAL A 30 -52.78 -14.23 -23.37
CA VAL A 30 -51.48 -14.58 -23.95
C VAL A 30 -51.65 -14.58 -25.47
N SER A 31 -50.97 -13.67 -26.17
CA SER A 31 -51.08 -13.53 -27.62
C SER A 31 -50.26 -14.57 -28.40
N GLU A 32 -49.07 -14.91 -27.89
CA GLU A 32 -48.09 -15.79 -28.55
C GLU A 32 -47.33 -16.61 -27.52
N TRP A 33 -46.91 -17.83 -27.89
CA TRP A 33 -45.91 -18.62 -27.18
C TRP A 33 -44.63 -18.62 -28.02
N GLY A 34 -43.63 -17.85 -27.60
CA GLY A 34 -42.30 -17.89 -28.21
C GLY A 34 -41.44 -19.03 -27.65
N GLU A 35 -40.39 -19.41 -28.39
CA GLU A 35 -39.24 -20.04 -27.75
C GLU A 35 -38.68 -19.10 -26.68
N VAL A 36 -38.09 -19.67 -25.62
CA VAL A 36 -37.44 -18.86 -24.58
C VAL A 36 -36.30 -18.09 -25.23
N ALA A 37 -36.45 -16.76 -25.35
CA ALA A 37 -35.33 -15.88 -25.63
C ALA A 37 -34.27 -16.18 -24.57
N THR A 38 -33.18 -16.82 -24.99
CA THR A 38 -32.19 -17.42 -24.08
C THR A 38 -31.72 -16.35 -23.11
N SER A 39 -31.98 -16.55 -21.83
CA SER A 39 -31.79 -15.53 -20.79
C SER A 39 -30.29 -15.28 -20.63
N VAL A 40 -29.78 -14.33 -21.42
CA VAL A 40 -28.38 -13.98 -21.52
C VAL A 40 -27.85 -13.73 -20.11
N PRO A 41 -26.91 -14.54 -19.59
CA PRO A 41 -26.51 -14.46 -18.19
C PRO A 41 -25.98 -13.07 -17.85
N VAL A 42 -26.68 -12.40 -16.94
CA VAL A 42 -26.42 -11.02 -16.54
C VAL A 42 -25.20 -10.99 -15.61
N ALA A 43 -24.02 -11.14 -16.20
CA ALA A 43 -22.75 -10.86 -15.54
C ALA A 43 -22.72 -9.36 -15.19
N ALA A 44 -23.05 -9.02 -13.94
CA ALA A 44 -23.16 -7.64 -13.50
C ALA A 44 -21.78 -7.08 -13.11
N ALA A 45 -21.16 -6.32 -14.01
CA ALA A 45 -19.95 -5.57 -13.63
C ALA A 45 -20.30 -4.54 -12.53
N ARG A 46 -19.48 -4.46 -11.48
CA ARG A 46 -19.59 -3.46 -10.41
C ARG A 46 -18.43 -2.48 -10.50
N ASP A 47 -18.74 -1.19 -10.47
CA ASP A 47 -17.75 -0.12 -10.29
C ASP A 47 -16.61 -0.09 -11.33
N GLY A 48 -16.90 -0.58 -12.55
CA GLY A 48 -15.94 -0.73 -13.65
C GLY A 48 -15.17 -2.05 -13.67
N ARG A 49 -15.51 -3.00 -12.79
CA ARG A 49 -14.88 -4.34 -12.67
C ARG A 49 -15.86 -5.46 -12.96
N MET A 50 -15.41 -6.45 -13.72
CA MET A 50 -16.15 -7.65 -14.07
C MET A 50 -15.37 -8.89 -13.65
N SER A 51 -16.09 -9.94 -13.26
CA SER A 51 -15.55 -11.27 -12.99
C SER A 51 -15.29 -12.05 -14.28
N ILE A 52 -14.73 -13.24 -14.14
CA ILE A 52 -14.72 -14.24 -15.21
C ILE A 52 -16.19 -14.56 -15.59
N VAL A 53 -16.49 -14.61 -16.89
CA VAL A 53 -17.78 -15.04 -17.45
C VAL A 53 -17.64 -16.44 -18.01
N ASP A 54 -18.66 -17.30 -17.85
CA ASP A 54 -18.64 -18.70 -18.29
C ASP A 54 -18.99 -18.87 -19.78
N TYR A 55 -18.25 -18.13 -20.60
CA TYR A 55 -18.30 -18.14 -22.06
C TYR A 55 -16.89 -17.95 -22.63
N ASP A 56 -16.59 -18.63 -23.74
CA ASP A 56 -15.37 -18.45 -24.53
C ASP A 56 -15.60 -17.33 -25.54
N LEU A 57 -15.06 -16.13 -25.27
CA LEU A 57 -15.30 -14.92 -26.06
C LEU A 57 -14.16 -14.66 -27.04
N ALA A 58 -14.51 -14.47 -28.32
CA ALA A 58 -13.60 -13.98 -29.35
C ALA A 58 -13.42 -12.45 -29.29
N SER A 59 -14.44 -11.71 -28.84
CA SER A 59 -14.38 -10.24 -28.74
C SER A 59 -15.42 -9.64 -27.80
N VAL A 60 -15.16 -8.40 -27.40
CA VAL A 60 -16.07 -7.48 -26.69
C VAL A 60 -16.02 -6.12 -27.38
N SER A 61 -17.13 -5.38 -27.35
CA SER A 61 -17.21 -4.05 -27.99
C SER A 61 -16.50 -2.93 -27.23
N HIS A 62 -16.17 -3.16 -25.95
CA HIS A 62 -15.37 -2.29 -25.08
C HIS A 62 -14.55 -3.16 -24.12
N GLY A 63 -13.42 -2.66 -23.63
CA GLY A 63 -12.54 -3.37 -22.70
C GLY A 63 -11.52 -4.30 -23.36
N ASP A 64 -10.92 -5.15 -22.53
CA ASP A 64 -9.89 -6.13 -22.88
C ASP A 64 -10.33 -7.51 -22.35
N ILE A 65 -10.03 -8.58 -23.09
CA ILE A 65 -10.37 -9.96 -22.70
C ILE A 65 -9.14 -10.85 -22.60
N SER A 66 -9.26 -11.94 -21.84
CA SER A 66 -8.25 -13.00 -21.76
C SER A 66 -8.95 -14.34 -21.50
N PRO A 67 -8.66 -15.40 -22.28
CA PRO A 67 -9.22 -16.73 -22.03
C PRO A 67 -8.93 -17.21 -20.61
N ALA A 68 -9.76 -18.11 -20.10
CA ALA A 68 -9.56 -18.75 -18.80
C ALA A 68 -9.85 -20.26 -18.87
N SER A 69 -9.24 -21.02 -17.96
CA SER A 69 -9.52 -22.45 -17.77
C SER A 69 -11.02 -22.75 -17.72
N GLY A 70 -11.44 -23.74 -18.51
CA GLY A 70 -12.81 -24.27 -18.54
C GLY A 70 -13.72 -23.78 -19.68
N GLY A 71 -13.23 -22.92 -20.58
CA GLY A 71 -14.08 -22.26 -21.59
C GLY A 71 -14.80 -21.02 -21.03
N SER A 72 -14.25 -20.44 -19.97
CA SER A 72 -14.63 -19.13 -19.43
C SER A 72 -13.70 -18.04 -19.99
N THR A 73 -14.08 -16.77 -19.88
CA THR A 73 -13.25 -15.61 -20.28
C THR A 73 -13.17 -14.59 -19.15
N TYR A 74 -12.00 -14.03 -18.88
CA TYR A 74 -11.87 -12.82 -18.07
C TYR A 74 -12.11 -11.57 -18.93
N VAL A 75 -12.90 -10.61 -18.41
CA VAL A 75 -13.23 -9.34 -19.08
C VAL A 75 -12.82 -8.18 -18.18
N ASP A 76 -11.96 -7.28 -18.66
CA ASP A 76 -11.58 -6.05 -17.96
C ASP A 76 -12.18 -4.81 -18.66
N LEU A 77 -12.99 -4.06 -17.92
CA LEU A 77 -13.87 -3.00 -18.44
C LEU A 77 -13.48 -1.60 -17.90
N ASN A 78 -12.19 -1.40 -17.63
CA ASN A 78 -11.64 -0.18 -17.04
C ASN A 78 -11.71 1.07 -17.93
N ASP A 79 -11.84 0.87 -19.24
CA ASP A 79 -11.91 1.91 -20.27
C ASP A 79 -13.28 2.60 -20.32
N LEU A 80 -14.35 1.90 -19.89
CA LEU A 80 -15.69 2.45 -19.79
C LEU A 80 -15.73 3.68 -18.86
N PRO A 81 -16.05 4.89 -19.36
CA PRO A 81 -16.06 6.08 -18.52
C PRO A 81 -17.13 5.99 -17.42
N PRO A 82 -16.96 6.70 -16.29
CA PRO A 82 -18.05 6.90 -15.34
C PRO A 82 -19.25 7.57 -16.04
N GLY A 83 -20.46 7.08 -15.76
CA GLY A 83 -21.69 7.56 -16.39
C GLY A 83 -22.93 7.08 -15.64
N ASN A 84 -24.07 7.73 -15.87
CA ASN A 84 -25.29 7.54 -15.08
C ASN A 84 -26.29 6.58 -15.76
N GLY A 85 -25.96 5.30 -15.89
CA GLY A 85 -26.90 4.30 -16.41
C GLY A 85 -26.31 2.89 -16.57
N LEU A 86 -27.20 1.90 -16.65
CA LEU A 86 -26.83 0.54 -17.09
C LEU A 86 -26.32 0.60 -18.53
N THR A 87 -25.14 0.08 -18.77
CA THR A 87 -24.51 0.03 -20.10
C THR A 87 -24.50 -1.41 -20.58
N GLN A 88 -25.06 -1.69 -21.77
CA GLN A 88 -24.95 -3.01 -22.38
C GLN A 88 -23.77 -3.06 -23.35
N ILE A 89 -22.98 -4.13 -23.26
CA ILE A 89 -21.79 -4.37 -24.10
C ILE A 89 -22.04 -5.62 -24.92
N ALA A 90 -21.99 -5.47 -26.25
CA ALA A 90 -22.00 -6.61 -27.15
C ALA A 90 -20.67 -7.38 -27.03
N ALA A 91 -20.77 -8.70 -26.98
CA ALA A 91 -19.67 -9.65 -27.01
C ALA A 91 -19.97 -10.76 -28.03
N THR A 92 -18.93 -11.38 -28.57
CA THR A 92 -19.04 -12.47 -29.57
C THR A 92 -18.28 -13.68 -29.06
N THR A 93 -18.93 -14.85 -29.06
CA THR A 93 -18.31 -16.13 -28.68
C THR A 93 -17.43 -16.69 -29.80
N THR A 94 -16.51 -17.60 -29.47
CA THR A 94 -15.57 -18.21 -30.44
C THR A 94 -16.24 -19.05 -31.54
N ASP A 95 -17.49 -19.46 -31.34
CA ASP A 95 -18.36 -20.11 -32.34
C ASP A 95 -19.14 -19.12 -33.24
N GLY A 96 -19.02 -17.81 -32.99
CA GLY A 96 -19.74 -16.75 -33.71
C GLY A 96 -21.10 -16.35 -33.11
N GLY A 97 -21.50 -16.95 -31.98
CA GLY A 97 -22.66 -16.50 -31.20
C GLY A 97 -22.50 -15.07 -30.66
N SER A 98 -23.61 -14.46 -30.21
CA SER A 98 -23.65 -13.08 -29.71
C SER A 98 -24.26 -13.00 -28.31
N ILE A 99 -23.61 -12.24 -27.43
CA ILE A 99 -23.94 -12.07 -26.02
C ILE A 99 -24.03 -10.57 -25.70
N SER A 100 -24.93 -10.19 -24.77
CA SER A 100 -25.01 -8.85 -24.20
C SER A 100 -24.64 -8.89 -22.71
N ILE A 101 -23.70 -8.04 -22.31
CA ILE A 101 -23.15 -7.97 -20.96
C ILE A 101 -23.66 -6.71 -20.27
N GLU A 102 -24.27 -6.82 -19.08
CA GLU A 102 -24.79 -5.67 -18.31
C GLU A 102 -23.71 -5.09 -17.37
N VAL A 103 -23.28 -3.88 -17.68
CA VAL A 103 -22.40 -3.09 -16.81
C VAL A 103 -23.22 -2.16 -15.95
N ARG A 104 -23.05 -2.26 -14.62
CA ARG A 104 -23.59 -1.26 -13.70
C ARG A 104 -22.66 -0.04 -13.65
N PRO A 105 -23.22 1.18 -13.58
CA PRO A 105 -22.42 2.40 -13.58
C PRO A 105 -21.47 2.45 -12.39
N ARG A 106 -20.34 3.16 -12.55
CA ARG A 106 -19.41 3.41 -11.44
C ARG A 106 -20.07 4.36 -10.44
N ASN A 107 -20.01 4.00 -9.16
CA ASN A 107 -20.51 4.86 -8.10
C ASN A 107 -19.43 5.78 -7.53
N THR A 108 -18.15 5.46 -7.76
CA THR A 108 -17.04 6.37 -7.49
C THR A 108 -16.10 6.54 -8.69
N LEU A 109 -15.50 7.72 -8.81
CA LEU A 109 -14.60 8.10 -9.90
C LEU A 109 -13.35 7.22 -9.93
N HIS A 110 -12.77 6.95 -8.76
CA HIS A 110 -11.53 6.18 -8.64
C HIS A 110 -11.75 4.69 -8.33
N SER A 111 -13.01 4.23 -8.25
CA SER A 111 -13.40 2.83 -8.02
C SER A 111 -12.83 2.27 -6.70
N PHE A 112 -12.92 0.96 -6.49
CA PHE A 112 -12.16 0.24 -5.46
C PHE A 112 -10.65 0.56 -5.51
N SER A 113 -9.98 0.53 -4.35
CA SER A 113 -8.53 0.78 -4.24
C SER A 113 -7.72 -0.14 -5.17
N ASN A 114 -6.78 0.43 -5.92
CA ASN A 114 -6.10 -0.27 -7.02
C ASN A 114 -4.86 -1.08 -6.60
N GLY A 115 -4.47 -1.08 -5.31
CA GLY A 115 -3.34 -1.84 -4.77
C GLY A 115 -1.95 -1.20 -4.94
N ARG A 116 -1.82 -0.06 -5.61
CA ARG A 116 -0.52 0.57 -5.92
C ARG A 116 0.08 1.36 -4.74
N GLY A 117 0.43 0.66 -3.67
CA GLY A 117 1.22 1.17 -2.55
C GLY A 117 2.73 1.24 -2.85
N TRP A 118 3.50 1.90 -1.97
CA TRP A 118 4.97 1.89 -2.03
C TRP A 118 5.55 1.11 -0.83
N MET A 119 6.12 -0.07 -1.06
CA MET A 119 6.62 -0.94 0.01
C MET A 119 7.73 -1.87 -0.50
N LEU A 120 8.71 -2.14 0.36
CA LEU A 120 9.83 -3.04 0.09
C LEU A 120 9.53 -4.47 0.57
N PRO A 121 10.37 -5.47 0.23
CA PRO A 121 10.18 -6.84 0.69
C PRO A 121 10.21 -6.96 2.22
N ILE A 122 9.55 -7.99 2.74
CA ILE A 122 9.56 -8.36 4.16
C ILE A 122 10.59 -9.48 4.33
N ASP A 123 11.47 -9.33 5.32
CA ASP A 123 12.35 -10.39 5.78
C ASP A 123 11.53 -11.41 6.59
N PRO A 124 11.37 -12.67 6.13
CA PRO A 124 10.61 -13.68 6.86
C PRO A 124 11.28 -14.11 8.17
N SER A 125 12.57 -13.84 8.37
CA SER A 125 13.32 -14.22 9.57
C SER A 125 13.24 -13.18 10.70
N THR A 126 13.10 -11.89 10.37
CA THR A 126 13.03 -10.80 11.37
C THR A 126 11.72 -10.02 11.39
N GLY A 127 10.83 -10.27 10.42
CA GLY A 127 9.55 -9.56 10.24
C GLY A 127 9.69 -8.11 9.81
N ARG A 128 10.90 -7.63 9.46
CA ARG A 128 11.20 -6.24 9.08
C ARG A 128 11.13 -6.01 7.57
N LEU A 129 11.14 -4.74 7.15
CA LEU A 129 11.34 -4.41 5.74
C LEU A 129 12.83 -4.50 5.38
N GLN A 130 13.09 -5.14 4.24
CA GLN A 130 14.42 -5.26 3.62
C GLN A 130 14.69 -3.99 2.82
N PHE A 131 15.49 -3.09 3.39
CA PHE A 131 16.06 -1.95 2.68
C PHE A 131 17.38 -2.38 2.04
N GLU A 132 17.54 -2.04 0.76
CA GLU A 132 18.78 -2.26 0.01
C GLU A 132 19.44 -0.91 -0.27
N ILE A 133 20.73 -0.77 0.04
CA ILE A 133 21.49 0.39 -0.42
C ILE A 133 21.68 0.29 -1.94
N GLY A 134 21.57 1.42 -2.65
CA GLY A 134 21.70 1.52 -4.09
C GLY A 134 23.15 1.70 -4.55
N ARG A 135 23.34 1.93 -5.85
CA ARG A 135 24.68 2.05 -6.46
C ARG A 135 25.42 3.32 -6.04
N ASN A 136 24.69 4.36 -5.62
CA ASN A 136 25.20 5.65 -5.14
C ASN A 136 24.82 5.90 -3.67
N GLY A 137 25.06 4.93 -2.78
CA GLY A 137 24.77 5.05 -1.34
C GLY A 137 25.98 4.84 -0.44
N ARG A 138 25.97 5.52 0.71
CA ARG A 138 26.89 5.32 1.83
C ARG A 138 26.14 5.16 3.15
N LYS A 139 26.57 4.18 3.96
CA LYS A 139 26.20 4.03 5.37
C LYS A 139 27.03 4.95 6.28
N TYR A 140 26.36 5.53 7.26
CA TYR A 140 26.91 6.43 8.28
C TYR A 140 26.47 5.95 9.67
N TYR A 141 27.38 5.30 10.40
CA TYR A 141 27.17 4.90 11.80
C TYR A 141 27.45 6.10 12.72
N ALA A 142 26.54 6.35 13.68
CA ALA A 142 26.63 7.49 14.57
C ALA A 142 26.06 7.23 15.97
N THR A 143 26.60 7.93 16.97
CA THR A 143 26.18 7.83 18.38
C THR A 143 26.14 9.20 19.06
N ALA A 144 25.30 9.33 20.09
CA ALA A 144 25.33 10.43 21.05
C ALA A 144 26.17 10.11 22.31
N GLY A 145 26.76 8.92 22.40
CA GLY A 145 27.67 8.52 23.46
C GLY A 145 29.07 9.12 23.29
N ALA A 146 29.77 9.33 24.41
CA ALA A 146 31.11 9.96 24.45
C ALA A 146 32.23 9.16 23.75
N HIS A 147 31.94 7.97 23.21
CA HIS A 147 32.82 7.17 22.37
C HIS A 147 32.66 7.45 20.85
N GLY A 148 31.74 8.33 20.45
CA GLY A 148 31.57 8.76 19.06
C GLY A 148 32.78 9.55 18.54
N TYR A 149 33.32 9.15 17.39
CA TYR A 149 34.51 9.76 16.82
C TYR A 149 34.24 11.19 16.36
N THR A 150 34.85 12.15 17.05
CA THR A 150 34.93 13.56 16.64
C THR A 150 36.08 13.78 15.64
N LYS A 151 36.07 14.93 14.94
CA LYS A 151 37.20 15.32 14.07
C LYS A 151 38.56 15.36 14.81
N GLN A 152 38.57 15.68 16.11
CA GLN A 152 39.78 15.68 16.93
C GLN A 152 40.28 14.24 17.19
N MET A 153 39.40 13.34 17.63
CA MET A 153 39.76 11.94 17.86
C MET A 153 40.28 11.24 16.59
N ILE A 154 39.75 11.61 15.42
CA ILE A 154 40.24 11.15 14.12
C ILE A 154 41.63 11.72 13.81
N ALA A 155 41.89 13.00 14.11
CA ALA A 155 43.20 13.63 13.96
C ALA A 155 44.25 12.94 14.85
N ASP A 156 43.90 12.72 16.12
CA ASP A 156 44.76 12.07 17.13
C ASP A 156 45.10 10.62 16.76
N GLU A 157 44.11 9.83 16.31
CA GLU A 157 44.33 8.43 15.90
C GLU A 157 45.16 8.30 14.61
N THR A 158 45.01 9.25 13.67
CA THR A 158 45.69 9.20 12.36
C THR A 158 47.04 9.93 12.34
N GLY A 159 47.36 10.72 13.37
CA GLY A 159 48.53 11.60 13.39
C GLY A 159 48.45 12.77 12.39
N LEU A 160 47.27 13.06 11.86
CA LEU A 160 47.03 14.15 10.91
C LEU A 160 46.66 15.45 11.66
N SER A 161 46.83 16.60 11.01
CA SER A 161 46.34 17.87 11.58
C SER A 161 44.81 17.89 11.63
N LEU A 162 44.20 18.53 12.64
CA LEU A 162 42.75 18.74 12.71
C LEU A 162 42.20 19.41 11.43
N SER A 163 42.95 20.34 10.84
CA SER A 163 42.65 21.00 9.57
C SER A 163 42.62 20.05 8.36
N SER A 164 43.29 18.90 8.43
CA SER A 164 43.24 17.85 7.40
C SER A 164 41.95 17.02 7.49
N ILE A 165 41.35 16.91 8.68
CA ILE A 165 40.12 16.15 8.93
C ILE A 165 38.87 16.97 8.52
N SER A 166 38.84 17.31 7.24
CA SER A 166 37.68 17.93 6.59
C SER A 166 36.51 16.96 6.49
N ASP A 167 35.30 17.48 6.26
CA ASP A 167 34.13 16.64 5.94
C ASP A 167 34.41 15.77 4.71
N SER A 168 35.16 16.30 3.73
CA SER A 168 35.57 15.53 2.54
C SER A 168 36.48 14.34 2.85
N TYR A 169 37.36 14.47 3.84
CA TYR A 169 38.20 13.36 4.32
C TYR A 169 37.33 12.25 4.94
N ILE A 170 36.35 12.61 5.77
CA ILE A 170 35.46 11.63 6.39
C ILE A 170 34.54 10.99 5.33
N ARG A 171 34.07 11.75 4.33
CA ARG A 171 33.26 11.26 3.19
C ARG A 171 33.97 10.24 2.31
N THR A 172 35.28 10.39 2.08
CA THR A 172 36.08 9.40 1.34
C THR A 172 36.62 8.28 2.21
N SER A 173 36.71 8.46 3.53
CA SER A 173 37.20 7.44 4.47
C SER A 173 36.43 6.12 4.36
N THR A 174 37.18 5.01 4.39
CA THR A 174 36.72 3.63 4.49
C THR A 174 36.66 3.11 5.94
N VAL A 175 37.01 3.96 6.93
CA VAL A 175 37.08 3.59 8.36
C VAL A 175 36.03 4.36 9.18
N TYR A 176 36.10 5.70 9.20
CA TYR A 176 35.30 6.50 10.12
C TYR A 176 33.85 6.65 9.65
N GLY A 177 32.92 6.36 10.56
CA GLY A 177 31.48 6.27 10.30
C GLY A 177 31.05 5.03 9.50
N ARG A 178 31.90 4.01 9.34
CA ARG A 178 31.62 2.83 8.50
C ARG A 178 31.20 1.57 9.25
N SER A 179 31.38 1.53 10.57
CA SER A 179 30.99 0.41 11.43
C SER A 179 30.58 0.91 12.83
N PRO A 180 29.91 0.08 13.66
CA PRO A 180 29.58 0.41 15.05
C PRO A 180 30.76 0.89 15.91
N GLU A 181 31.95 0.30 15.70
CA GLU A 181 33.17 0.52 16.49
C GLU A 181 33.91 1.81 16.09
N LYS A 182 33.61 2.33 14.89
CA LYS A 182 34.11 3.60 14.35
C LYS A 182 32.97 4.58 14.07
N ALA A 183 31.88 4.46 14.82
CA ALA A 183 30.73 5.37 14.73
C ALA A 183 31.15 6.82 15.04
N LEU A 184 30.62 7.76 14.28
CA LEU A 184 30.90 9.18 14.46
C LEU A 184 30.11 9.75 15.64
N ASP A 185 30.63 10.82 16.24
CA ASP A 185 29.81 11.71 17.06
C ASP A 185 28.65 12.30 16.22
N ILE A 186 27.48 12.46 16.85
CA ILE A 186 26.27 12.94 16.19
C ILE A 186 26.41 14.34 15.58
N ALA A 187 27.16 15.26 16.21
CA ALA A 187 27.40 16.58 15.62
C ALA A 187 28.32 16.47 14.38
N THR A 188 29.35 15.62 14.46
CA THR A 188 30.28 15.34 13.36
C THR A 188 29.57 14.71 12.16
N VAL A 189 28.67 13.73 12.35
CA VAL A 189 27.94 13.12 11.21
C VAL A 189 26.91 14.07 10.59
N LEU A 190 26.17 14.87 11.37
CA LEU A 190 25.07 15.67 10.83
C LEU A 190 25.55 16.77 9.88
N ASN A 191 26.74 17.33 10.13
CA ASN A 191 27.40 18.26 9.20
C ASN A 191 27.70 17.62 7.83
N ILE A 192 28.11 16.35 7.82
CA ILE A 192 28.41 15.58 6.60
C ILE A 192 27.11 15.15 5.91
N TRP A 193 26.15 14.64 6.67
CA TRP A 193 24.83 14.24 6.19
C TRP A 193 24.10 15.39 5.48
N ALA A 194 24.29 16.62 5.97
CA ALA A 194 23.74 17.83 5.37
C ALA A 194 24.29 18.11 3.96
N SER A 195 25.59 17.90 3.71
CA SER A 195 26.14 18.02 2.35
C SER A 195 25.73 16.87 1.44
N ASP A 196 25.63 15.66 2.00
CA ASP A 196 25.57 14.43 1.22
C ASP A 196 24.16 14.01 0.82
N THR A 197 23.14 14.71 1.32
CA THR A 197 21.74 14.50 0.92
C THR A 197 21.17 15.66 0.10
N ARG A 198 21.72 16.87 0.19
CA ARG A 198 21.12 18.09 -0.38
C ARG A 198 21.20 18.13 -1.92
N GLY A 199 20.04 18.07 -2.58
CA GLY A 199 19.95 18.18 -4.05
C GLY A 199 20.51 16.98 -4.82
N LEU A 200 20.61 15.82 -4.17
CA LEU A 200 21.24 14.62 -4.72
C LEU A 200 20.25 13.44 -4.74
N PHE A 201 20.44 12.56 -5.73
CA PHE A 201 19.80 11.24 -5.80
C PHE A 201 20.80 10.20 -5.28
N ASN A 202 20.65 9.80 -4.02
CA ASN A 202 21.50 8.82 -3.35
C ASN A 202 20.68 7.96 -2.37
N SER A 203 21.22 6.82 -1.98
CA SER A 203 20.60 5.92 -1.00
C SER A 203 21.38 5.94 0.31
N ASN A 204 21.82 7.12 0.77
CA ASN A 204 22.60 7.21 2.01
C ASN A 204 21.77 6.73 3.22
N TRP A 205 22.44 6.04 4.14
CA TRP A 205 21.84 5.52 5.37
C TRP A 205 22.46 6.17 6.59
N LEU A 206 21.65 6.75 7.48
CA LEU A 206 22.07 7.21 8.81
C LEU A 206 21.65 6.16 9.83
N ILE A 207 22.61 5.62 10.58
CA ILE A 207 22.44 4.45 11.45
C ILE A 207 22.82 4.85 12.88
N LEU A 208 21.81 5.02 13.74
CA LEU A 208 21.94 5.59 15.08
C LEU A 208 22.07 4.50 16.16
N GLN A 209 22.90 4.69 17.18
CA GLN A 209 23.03 3.73 18.26
C GLN A 209 21.77 3.70 19.16
N ARG A 210 21.21 2.52 19.42
CA ARG A 210 20.15 2.28 20.43
C ARG A 210 20.63 2.66 21.84
N GLY A 211 19.68 2.99 22.73
CA GLY A 211 19.94 3.41 24.11
C GLY A 211 20.22 4.92 24.29
N TYR A 212 19.95 5.75 23.28
CA TYR A 212 20.17 7.21 23.32
C TYR A 212 18.96 7.99 22.78
N ASP A 213 18.60 9.11 23.43
CA ASP A 213 17.63 10.09 22.92
C ASP A 213 18.36 11.16 22.10
N TYR A 214 18.04 11.26 20.81
CA TYR A 214 18.63 12.21 19.86
C TYR A 214 17.75 13.45 19.64
N SER A 215 16.63 13.58 20.36
CA SER A 215 15.68 14.69 20.18
C SER A 215 16.16 16.05 20.73
N ASN A 216 17.19 16.05 21.55
CA ASN A 216 17.83 17.26 22.06
C ASN A 216 19.05 17.70 21.23
N VAL A 217 19.40 16.97 20.17
CA VAL A 217 20.51 17.34 19.28
C VAL A 217 20.19 18.66 18.57
N GLU A 218 21.03 19.67 18.75
CA GLU A 218 20.87 20.95 18.09
C GLU A 218 21.04 20.79 16.57
N GLN A 219 19.94 21.03 15.85
CA GLN A 219 19.92 20.97 14.40
C GLN A 219 20.62 22.20 13.82
N VAL A 220 21.92 22.08 13.53
CA VAL A 220 22.78 23.10 12.88
C VAL A 220 22.43 23.25 11.38
N PHE A 221 21.13 23.37 11.09
CA PHE A 221 20.61 23.72 9.78
C PHE A 221 20.28 25.21 9.76
N ILE A 222 20.91 25.94 8.84
CA ILE A 222 20.48 27.30 8.49
C ILE A 222 19.01 27.21 8.07
N ASN A 223 18.13 27.85 8.84
CA ASN A 223 16.66 27.81 8.76
C ASN A 223 15.93 26.58 9.36
N ASN A 224 16.57 25.80 10.25
CA ASN A 224 15.89 24.89 11.21
C ASN A 224 15.04 23.76 10.59
N GLN A 225 15.64 22.86 9.78
CA GLN A 225 14.89 21.92 8.92
C GLN A 225 15.32 20.43 9.00
N GLY A 226 15.21 19.81 10.17
CA GLY A 226 14.95 18.37 10.29
C GLY A 226 16.14 17.42 10.09
N TRP A 227 15.82 16.15 9.84
CA TRP A 227 16.80 15.05 9.70
C TRP A 227 17.19 14.75 8.25
N VAL A 228 16.67 15.50 7.27
CA VAL A 228 16.88 15.28 5.83
C VAL A 228 16.98 16.63 5.12
N SER A 229 18.03 16.82 4.31
CA SER A 229 18.34 18.10 3.67
C SER A 229 17.39 18.48 2.53
N ARG A 230 17.41 19.75 2.12
CA ARG A 230 16.61 20.24 0.98
C ARG A 230 16.88 19.50 -0.32
N SER A 231 15.80 19.18 -1.02
CA SER A 231 15.79 18.46 -2.29
C SER A 231 16.53 17.11 -2.26
N ALA A 232 16.45 16.37 -1.15
CA ALA A 232 17.06 15.06 -1.00
C ALA A 232 16.15 13.95 -1.52
N SER A 233 16.69 13.04 -2.35
CA SER A 233 15.94 11.91 -2.90
C SER A 233 16.73 10.62 -2.80
N GLY A 234 16.01 9.51 -2.54
CA GLY A 234 16.48 8.17 -2.86
C GLY A 234 16.87 8.05 -4.34
N GLU A 235 17.73 7.08 -4.67
CA GLU A 235 18.06 6.76 -6.08
C GLU A 235 16.83 6.24 -6.84
N SER A 236 15.97 5.50 -6.14
CA SER A 236 14.77 4.87 -6.68
C SER A 236 13.79 4.51 -5.55
N PRO A 237 12.56 4.06 -5.87
CA PRO A 237 11.67 3.47 -4.87
C PRO A 237 12.20 2.16 -4.25
N LEU A 238 13.24 1.53 -4.81
CA LEU A 238 13.93 0.37 -4.20
C LEU A 238 15.03 0.81 -3.21
N HIS A 239 15.68 1.95 -3.51
CA HIS A 239 16.86 2.45 -2.81
C HIS A 239 16.59 3.84 -2.21
N PRO A 240 15.74 3.94 -1.18
CA PRO A 240 15.48 5.19 -0.48
C PRO A 240 16.67 5.65 0.36
N ILE A 241 16.68 6.92 0.76
CA ILE A 241 17.47 7.39 1.90
C ILE A 241 16.84 6.78 3.16
N LEU A 242 17.64 6.10 3.99
CA LEU A 242 17.18 5.41 5.20
C LEU A 242 17.72 6.08 6.46
N ILE A 243 16.86 6.27 7.46
CA ILE A 243 17.28 6.56 8.84
C ILE A 243 16.86 5.36 9.70
N THR A 244 17.83 4.73 10.37
CA THR A 244 17.66 3.47 11.09
C THR A 244 18.59 3.37 12.30
N SER A 245 18.63 2.23 13.00
CA SER A 245 19.45 2.05 14.22
C SER A 245 20.30 0.78 14.25
N TYR A 246 21.28 0.76 15.17
CA TYR A 246 22.15 -0.38 15.47
C TYR A 246 22.38 -0.54 16.98
N GLY A 247 22.76 -1.74 17.40
CA GLY A 247 22.97 -2.11 18.81
C GLY A 247 22.01 -3.21 19.27
N ASP A 248 22.08 -3.54 20.55
CA ASP A 248 21.21 -4.55 21.17
C ASP A 248 19.73 -4.12 21.12
N LEU A 249 18.86 -5.03 20.69
CA LEU A 249 17.40 -4.81 20.61
C LEU A 249 16.73 -4.73 21.99
N ALA A 250 17.41 -5.11 23.07
CA ALA A 250 16.97 -4.88 24.44
C ALA A 250 17.15 -3.41 24.90
N LEU A 251 17.89 -2.59 24.15
CA LEU A 251 18.05 -1.15 24.42
C LEU A 251 16.99 -0.32 23.69
N ASP A 252 16.62 0.81 24.30
CA ASP A 252 15.62 1.73 23.77
C ASP A 252 15.89 2.15 22.31
N THR A 253 14.83 2.15 21.51
CA THR A 253 14.83 2.65 20.14
C THR A 253 15.24 4.14 20.11
N PRO A 254 16.16 4.58 19.23
CA PRO A 254 16.57 5.98 19.14
C PRO A 254 15.40 6.93 18.92
N VAL A 255 15.22 7.88 19.84
CA VAL A 255 14.13 8.85 19.78
C VAL A 255 14.58 10.12 19.07
N LEU A 256 13.85 10.52 18.03
CA LEU A 256 14.12 11.71 17.22
C LEU A 256 13.13 12.83 17.58
N LYS A 257 13.59 14.09 17.56
CA LYS A 257 12.74 15.28 17.83
C LYS A 257 11.55 15.33 16.89
N GLY A 258 11.81 14.98 15.63
CA GLY A 258 10.85 15.02 14.56
C GLY A 258 11.35 15.75 13.33
N ILE A 259 10.47 15.76 12.34
CA ILE A 259 10.52 16.65 11.18
C ILE A 259 9.21 17.43 11.19
N GLU A 260 9.29 18.76 11.14
CA GLU A 260 8.14 19.62 10.85
C GLU A 260 8.47 20.48 9.63
N ALA A 261 7.85 20.14 8.50
CA ALA A 261 8.26 20.56 7.17
C ALA A 261 7.07 21.06 6.35
N ASN A 262 6.83 22.37 6.40
CA ASN A 262 5.89 23.07 5.51
C ASN A 262 6.63 23.57 4.26
N PHE A 263 6.97 22.67 3.34
CA PHE A 263 7.56 23.04 2.05
C PHE A 263 6.45 23.39 1.05
N GLN A 264 6.06 24.67 1.01
CA GLN A 264 5.06 25.18 0.07
C GLN A 264 5.55 25.22 -1.39
N ASN A 265 6.86 25.09 -1.62
CA ASN A 265 7.48 25.10 -2.94
C ASN A 265 7.81 23.69 -3.42
N GLU A 266 7.85 23.50 -4.74
CA GLU A 266 8.00 22.21 -5.44
C GLU A 266 9.42 21.60 -5.39
N GLU A 267 10.17 21.85 -4.32
CA GLU A 267 11.50 21.26 -4.10
C GLU A 267 11.38 19.72 -4.04
N ILE A 268 12.23 19.02 -4.82
CA ILE A 268 12.04 17.60 -5.14
C ILE A 268 12.61 16.71 -4.02
N TYR A 269 11.75 16.01 -3.29
CA TYR A 269 12.17 14.94 -2.39
C TYR A 269 11.30 13.71 -2.64
N THR A 270 11.94 12.58 -2.92
CA THR A 270 11.27 11.32 -3.26
C THR A 270 12.01 10.16 -2.61
N TRP A 271 11.27 9.18 -2.11
CA TRP A 271 11.79 7.94 -1.53
C TRP A 271 12.65 8.15 -0.26
N LEU A 272 11.99 8.46 0.86
CA LEU A 272 12.57 8.45 2.21
C LEU A 272 12.06 7.26 3.03
N ALA A 273 12.87 6.72 3.92
CA ALA A 273 12.52 5.59 4.77
C ALA A 273 13.01 5.73 6.21
N TYR A 274 12.24 5.17 7.14
CA TYR A 274 12.54 5.12 8.57
C TYR A 274 12.26 3.71 9.10
N GLN A 275 13.24 3.08 9.77
CA GLN A 275 13.05 1.78 10.41
C GLN A 275 13.73 1.74 11.78
N ASP A 276 13.12 1.13 12.80
CA ASP A 276 13.72 1.01 14.13
C ASP A 276 14.23 2.35 14.71
N VAL A 277 13.48 3.44 14.50
CA VAL A 277 13.68 4.77 15.09
C VAL A 277 12.33 5.37 15.47
N ASP A 278 12.24 6.04 16.62
CA ASP A 278 10.99 6.57 17.18
C ASP A 278 10.94 8.11 17.05
N PHE A 279 9.75 8.71 17.06
CA PHE A 279 9.59 10.17 16.93
C PHE A 279 8.75 10.80 18.04
N LYS A 280 9.14 12.02 18.43
CA LYS A 280 8.26 12.93 19.19
C LYS A 280 7.24 13.61 18.24
N ARG A 281 7.57 13.90 16.98
CA ARG A 281 6.62 14.36 15.93
C ARG A 281 7.04 13.87 14.53
N TYR A 282 6.09 13.63 13.61
CA TYR A 282 6.38 13.65 12.18
C TYR A 282 5.32 14.44 11.41
N LYS A 283 5.69 15.56 10.77
CA LYS A 283 4.75 16.39 9.99
C LYS A 283 5.40 16.94 8.72
N VAL A 284 4.88 16.52 7.57
CA VAL A 284 5.40 16.94 6.26
C VAL A 284 4.28 17.24 5.28
N ALA A 285 4.31 18.45 4.70
CA ALA A 285 3.35 18.93 3.72
C ALA A 285 4.03 19.19 2.37
N SER A 286 3.93 18.24 1.43
CA SER A 286 4.55 18.26 0.09
C SER A 286 4.20 16.99 -0.71
N ARG A 287 4.67 16.82 -1.96
CA ARG A 287 4.43 15.59 -2.77
C ARG A 287 5.32 14.37 -2.40
N PHE A 288 6.05 14.38 -1.28
CA PHE A 288 7.09 13.37 -1.00
C PHE A 288 6.54 11.95 -0.76
N SER A 289 7.37 10.93 -0.95
CA SER A 289 7.06 9.53 -0.56
C SER A 289 7.82 9.11 0.69
N SER A 290 7.16 8.41 1.63
CA SER A 290 7.76 7.97 2.91
C SER A 290 7.30 6.58 3.38
N ILE A 291 8.24 5.68 3.71
CA ILE A 291 8.00 4.42 4.43
C ILE A 291 8.40 4.57 5.91
N PHE A 292 7.58 4.02 6.81
CA PHE A 292 7.89 3.78 8.22
C PHE A 292 7.74 2.29 8.54
N SER A 293 8.70 1.71 9.26
CA SER A 293 8.69 0.32 9.71
C SER A 293 9.14 0.22 11.16
N HIS A 294 8.35 -0.43 12.03
CA HIS A 294 8.71 -0.56 13.46
C HIS A 294 8.97 0.79 14.15
N VAL A 295 8.22 1.83 13.76
CA VAL A 295 8.32 3.21 14.27
C VAL A 295 7.18 3.50 15.25
N LYS A 296 7.50 4.06 16.42
CA LYS A 296 6.52 4.58 17.38
C LYS A 296 6.50 6.12 17.34
N ILE A 297 5.31 6.71 17.46
CA ILE A 297 5.15 8.10 17.90
C ILE A 297 4.54 8.13 19.29
N VAL A 298 5.16 8.96 20.15
CA VAL A 298 4.86 9.08 21.58
C VAL A 298 4.29 10.42 22.02
N ASN A 299 4.55 11.50 21.25
CA ASN A 299 4.10 12.83 21.63
C ASN A 299 3.02 13.34 20.66
N LYS A 300 3.32 13.65 19.39
CA LYS A 300 2.35 14.26 18.45
C LYS A 300 1.82 13.28 17.38
N ASP A 301 1.43 13.82 16.22
CA ASP A 301 0.82 13.15 15.10
C ASP A 301 1.83 12.63 14.06
N PHE A 302 1.47 11.56 13.34
CA PHE A 302 1.96 11.32 11.97
C PHE A 302 1.12 12.17 11.01
N ASN A 303 1.63 13.32 10.55
CA ASN A 303 0.94 14.22 9.63
C ASN A 303 1.52 14.11 8.21
N PHE A 304 0.74 13.52 7.30
CA PHE A 304 1.10 13.37 5.90
C PHE A 304 0.25 14.26 5.00
N LYS A 305 0.87 14.96 4.05
CA LYS A 305 0.16 15.47 2.87
C LYS A 305 0.87 14.96 1.63
N GLY A 306 0.15 14.67 0.55
CA GLY A 306 0.74 14.26 -0.73
C GLY A 306 1.48 12.91 -0.75
N GLY A 307 1.78 12.44 -1.97
CA GLY A 307 2.71 11.34 -2.26
C GLY A 307 2.30 9.96 -1.75
N HIS A 308 3.24 9.00 -1.80
CA HIS A 308 3.03 7.63 -1.32
C HIS A 308 3.43 7.48 0.16
N ARG A 309 2.52 6.98 1.00
CA ARG A 309 2.73 6.82 2.44
C ARG A 309 2.55 5.36 2.84
N THR A 310 3.49 4.83 3.62
CA THR A 310 3.42 3.45 4.13
C THR A 310 3.83 3.40 5.59
N LEU A 311 3.01 2.75 6.42
CA LEU A 311 3.26 2.51 7.84
C LEU A 311 3.12 1.02 8.09
N TYR A 312 4.21 0.36 8.45
CA TYR A 312 4.30 -1.08 8.65
C TYR A 312 4.72 -1.38 10.08
N MET A 313 3.94 -2.15 10.84
CA MET A 313 4.24 -2.46 12.25
C MET A 313 4.51 -1.20 13.12
N CYS A 314 3.87 -0.08 12.77
CA CYS A 314 4.05 1.21 13.45
C CYS A 314 3.06 1.39 14.60
N ALA A 315 3.40 2.27 15.54
CA ALA A 315 2.56 2.57 16.70
C ALA A 315 2.34 4.09 16.89
N GLY A 316 1.14 4.47 17.31
CA GLY A 316 0.79 5.85 17.70
C GLY A 316 0.11 5.83 19.05
N ILE A 317 0.76 6.36 20.08
CA ILE A 317 0.36 6.22 21.49
C ILE A 317 0.34 7.61 22.13
N ASN A 318 -0.76 8.00 22.79
CA ASN A 318 -0.92 9.28 23.50
C ASN A 318 -0.56 10.51 22.63
N ALA A 319 -0.88 10.48 21.33
CA ALA A 319 -0.57 11.50 20.32
C ALA A 319 -1.24 12.87 20.61
N THR A 320 -0.73 13.61 21.58
CA THR A 320 -1.23 14.84 22.21
C THR A 320 -0.34 16.04 21.90
N TRP A 321 -0.92 17.25 21.87
CA TRP A 321 -0.09 18.47 21.77
C TRP A 321 0.33 18.92 23.17
N PHE A 322 1.58 19.37 23.32
CA PHE A 322 2.00 20.00 24.56
C PHE A 322 1.20 21.28 24.79
N LYS A 323 0.63 21.40 25.99
CA LYS A 323 -0.21 22.53 26.37
C LYS A 323 0.55 23.86 26.37
N GLU A 324 1.86 23.79 26.63
CA GLU A 324 2.82 24.89 26.58
C GLU A 324 3.05 25.42 25.15
N GLU A 325 2.85 24.59 24.12
CA GLU A 325 2.94 25.01 22.71
C GLU A 325 1.62 25.54 22.14
N LEU A 326 0.50 25.37 22.87
CA LEU A 326 -0.79 25.97 22.51
C LEU A 326 -0.76 27.47 22.83
N SER A 327 -0.16 28.26 21.94
CA SER A 327 -0.08 29.71 22.12
C SER A 327 -1.47 30.31 22.36
N PRO A 328 -1.60 31.33 23.23
CA PRO A 328 -2.90 31.96 23.53
C PRO A 328 -3.55 32.68 22.32
N ARG A 329 -2.91 32.66 21.14
CA ARG A 329 -3.43 33.18 19.86
C ARG A 329 -4.18 32.15 19.01
N LEU A 330 -4.23 30.86 19.40
CA LEU A 330 -4.97 29.83 18.64
C LEU A 330 -6.45 29.69 19.05
N TYR A 331 -6.94 30.57 19.94
CA TYR A 331 -8.37 30.82 20.13
C TYR A 331 -8.93 31.54 18.89
N TRP A 332 -9.43 30.79 17.91
CA TRP A 332 -9.97 31.35 16.66
C TRP A 332 -11.39 31.91 16.87
N GLY A 333 -11.44 33.04 17.57
CA GLY A 333 -12.66 33.77 17.92
C GLY A 333 -12.30 34.95 18.83
N GLY A 334 -12.15 36.13 18.24
CA GLY A 334 -11.68 37.33 18.95
C GLY A 334 -12.62 37.77 20.07
N ASP A 335 -12.02 38.19 21.19
CA ASP A 335 -12.59 38.96 22.31
C ASP A 335 -14.00 38.56 22.80
N SER A 336 -14.32 37.26 22.67
CA SER A 336 -15.56 36.67 23.13
C SER A 336 -15.38 36.13 24.56
N PRO A 337 -16.12 36.63 25.58
CA PRO A 337 -15.99 36.19 26.97
C PRO A 337 -16.59 34.78 27.18
N GLY A 338 -15.85 33.78 26.71
CA GLY A 338 -16.25 32.37 26.66
C GLY A 338 -15.32 31.59 25.71
N GLY A 339 -14.01 31.85 25.81
CA GLY A 339 -13.02 31.55 24.77
C GLY A 339 -13.03 30.10 24.29
N THR A 340 -13.34 29.92 23.00
CA THR A 340 -13.39 28.61 22.34
C THR A 340 -11.98 28.03 22.21
N PRO A 341 -11.63 26.93 22.90
CA PRO A 341 -10.31 26.31 22.79
C PRO A 341 -10.03 25.84 21.35
N PRO A 342 -8.74 25.69 20.97
CA PRO A 342 -8.31 25.64 19.57
C PRO A 342 -8.97 24.53 18.74
N HIS A 343 -9.14 24.81 17.45
CA HIS A 343 -9.68 23.87 16.45
C HIS A 343 -8.70 22.72 16.09
N ASP A 344 -7.51 22.69 16.69
CA ASP A 344 -6.43 21.75 16.37
C ASP A 344 -6.60 20.43 17.13
N GLY A 345 -7.52 19.60 16.67
CA GLY A 345 -7.66 18.21 17.11
C GLY A 345 -6.45 17.37 16.68
N ALA A 346 -5.81 16.70 17.63
CA ALA A 346 -4.67 15.84 17.37
C ALA A 346 -5.11 14.45 16.92
N CYS A 347 -4.36 13.86 15.99
CA CYS A 347 -4.62 12.52 15.46
C CYS A 347 -3.42 11.59 15.67
N GLY A 348 -3.63 10.27 15.73
CA GLY A 348 -2.53 9.31 15.71
C GLY A 348 -1.85 9.30 14.33
N VAL A 349 -2.68 9.17 13.29
CA VAL A 349 -2.32 9.40 11.88
C VAL A 349 -3.29 10.40 11.26
N TYR A 350 -2.75 11.45 10.64
CA TYR A 350 -3.47 12.37 9.75
C TYR A 350 -2.92 12.23 8.33
N HIS A 351 -3.78 12.15 7.32
CA HIS A 351 -3.37 12.27 5.92
C HIS A 351 -4.32 13.12 5.07
N SER A 352 -3.78 13.73 4.00
CA SER A 352 -4.56 14.50 3.02
C SER A 352 -3.90 14.49 1.64
N GLY A 353 -4.65 14.32 0.55
CA GLY A 353 -4.10 14.43 -0.81
C GLY A 353 -3.05 13.36 -1.18
N THR A 354 -3.01 12.21 -0.50
CA THR A 354 -2.03 11.14 -0.74
C THR A 354 -2.31 10.37 -2.02
N LEU A 355 -1.26 9.97 -2.76
CA LEU A 355 -1.37 9.13 -3.97
C LEU A 355 -1.68 7.67 -3.62
N SER A 356 -1.15 7.21 -2.48
CA SER A 356 -1.50 5.96 -1.81
C SER A 356 -1.26 6.12 -0.30
N LEU A 357 -2.08 5.48 0.52
CA LEU A 357 -1.75 5.21 1.92
C LEU A 357 -1.87 3.72 2.18
N LEU A 358 -0.80 3.11 2.68
CA LEU A 358 -0.73 1.71 3.07
C LEU A 358 -0.40 1.62 4.57
N MET A 359 -1.40 1.33 5.41
CA MET A 359 -1.21 1.08 6.84
C MET A 359 -1.38 -0.41 7.10
N LEU A 360 -0.30 -1.09 7.50
CA LEU A 360 -0.27 -2.53 7.75
C LEU A 360 0.19 -2.83 9.17
N LYS A 361 -0.49 -3.76 9.85
CA LYS A 361 0.00 -4.38 11.09
C LYS A 361 0.25 -3.38 12.23
N CYS A 362 -0.52 -2.30 12.27
CA CYS A 362 -0.30 -1.14 13.14
C CYS A 362 -1.10 -1.17 14.45
N PHE A 363 -0.68 -0.37 15.43
CA PHE A 363 -1.36 -0.19 16.72
C PHE A 363 -1.52 1.31 17.03
N ILE A 364 -2.74 1.85 16.98
CA ILE A 364 -3.01 3.26 17.31
C ILE A 364 -3.98 3.32 18.50
N ASP A 365 -3.58 3.99 19.58
CA ASP A 365 -4.28 3.90 20.85
C ASP A 365 -4.23 5.22 21.63
N GLN A 366 -5.42 5.70 22.01
CA GLN A 366 -5.62 6.93 22.80
C GLN A 366 -4.93 8.16 22.19
N ALA A 367 -5.11 8.39 20.88
CA ALA A 367 -4.61 9.60 20.24
C ALA A 367 -5.35 10.85 20.75
N GLY A 368 -4.62 11.96 20.89
CA GLY A 368 -5.13 13.32 21.07
C GLY A 368 -5.82 13.70 22.38
N TRP A 369 -5.97 12.77 23.33
CA TRP A 369 -6.48 13.06 24.67
C TRP A 369 -5.78 12.16 25.70
N SER A 370 -6.01 12.36 27.00
CA SER A 370 -5.50 11.46 28.06
C SER A 370 -6.41 11.45 29.28
N ASP A 371 -6.34 10.36 30.05
CA ASP A 371 -7.13 10.17 31.28
C ASP A 371 -6.83 11.23 32.34
N GLY A 372 -7.79 11.46 33.24
CA GLY A 372 -7.71 12.54 34.26
C GLY A 372 -8.15 13.92 33.77
N PHE A 373 -8.54 14.07 32.49
CA PHE A 373 -9.12 15.31 31.98
C PHE A 373 -10.39 15.72 32.74
N SER A 374 -10.58 17.02 32.97
CA SER A 374 -11.82 17.53 33.58
C SER A 374 -12.95 17.64 32.56
N ARG A 375 -14.14 17.17 32.95
CA ARG A 375 -15.38 17.28 32.13
C ARG A 375 -16.05 18.65 32.26
N LEU A 376 -15.59 19.49 33.18
CA LEU A 376 -16.20 20.79 33.51
C LEU A 376 -15.23 21.97 33.31
N ASP A 377 -13.93 21.72 33.35
CA ASP A 377 -12.89 22.75 33.29
C ASP A 377 -11.85 22.45 32.18
N PRO A 378 -11.77 23.28 31.13
CA PRO A 378 -10.74 23.18 30.09
C PRO A 378 -9.42 23.92 30.43
N SER A 379 -9.25 24.40 31.67
CA SER A 379 -8.03 25.09 32.16
C SER A 379 -6.73 24.33 31.93
N ILE A 380 -5.58 24.98 32.15
CA ILE A 380 -4.27 24.36 31.89
C ILE A 380 -3.97 23.16 32.80
N ASP A 381 -4.59 23.05 33.96
CA ASP A 381 -4.20 22.11 35.02
C ASP A 381 -4.64 20.64 34.78
N PHE A 382 -5.52 20.39 33.81
CA PHE A 382 -6.00 19.04 33.44
C PHE A 382 -5.42 18.50 32.12
N PRO A 383 -5.27 17.18 31.93
CA PRO A 383 -4.92 16.59 30.63
C PRO A 383 -5.87 16.98 29.48
N LEU A 384 -5.42 16.85 28.22
CA LEU A 384 -6.25 17.12 27.05
C LEU A 384 -7.49 16.21 27.03
N TYR A 385 -8.65 16.80 26.81
CA TYR A 385 -9.94 16.12 26.77
C TYR A 385 -10.35 15.70 25.34
N PRO A 386 -11.15 14.64 25.17
CA PRO A 386 -11.61 14.17 23.87
C PRO A 386 -12.65 15.12 23.24
N THR A 387 -12.49 15.40 21.94
CA THR A 387 -13.35 16.26 21.12
C THR A 387 -13.78 15.55 19.84
N GLU A 388 -14.74 16.12 19.10
CA GLU A 388 -15.14 15.67 17.76
C GLU A 388 -14.00 15.67 16.71
N LEU A 389 -12.85 16.28 17.03
CA LEU A 389 -11.69 16.45 16.13
C LEU A 389 -10.49 15.55 16.51
N VAL A 390 -10.65 14.66 17.50
CA VAL A 390 -9.56 13.81 18.01
C VAL A 390 -9.76 12.36 17.55
N HIS A 391 -8.91 11.88 16.64
CA HIS A 391 -9.10 10.61 15.94
C HIS A 391 -7.84 9.75 15.99
N ASN A 392 -7.98 8.43 16.04
CA ASN A 392 -6.80 7.56 15.92
C ASN A 392 -6.24 7.62 14.49
N VAL A 393 -7.10 7.50 13.46
CA VAL A 393 -6.74 7.76 12.06
C VAL A 393 -7.72 8.77 11.43
N TYR A 394 -7.20 9.76 10.72
CA TYR A 394 -7.97 10.76 9.97
C TYR A 394 -7.42 10.95 8.55
N GLY A 395 -8.19 10.52 7.56
CA GLY A 395 -7.96 10.79 6.16
C GLY A 395 -8.89 11.86 5.62
N GLN A 396 -8.30 12.99 5.25
CA GLN A 396 -8.96 14.09 4.57
C GLN A 396 -9.12 13.79 3.06
N TYR A 397 -9.97 14.60 2.42
CA TYR A 397 -10.17 14.73 0.97
C TYR A 397 -8.90 14.60 0.10
N GLY A 398 -9.10 14.18 -1.15
CA GLY A 398 -8.04 13.96 -2.15
C GLY A 398 -7.09 12.78 -1.86
N SER A 399 -7.31 12.00 -0.81
CA SER A 399 -6.48 10.83 -0.48
C SER A 399 -6.97 9.60 -1.25
N LEU A 400 -6.17 9.11 -2.19
CA LEU A 400 -6.47 7.97 -3.06
C LEU A 400 -5.70 6.72 -2.64
N ASN A 401 -6.15 5.56 -3.15
CA ASN A 401 -5.54 4.23 -3.00
C ASN A 401 -5.16 3.93 -1.54
N VAL A 402 -6.15 4.12 -0.66
CA VAL A 402 -6.01 3.89 0.77
C VAL A 402 -6.33 2.43 1.10
N ILE A 403 -5.40 1.77 1.79
CA ILE A 403 -5.51 0.41 2.32
C ILE A 403 -5.03 0.46 3.78
N ILE A 404 -5.93 0.16 4.70
CA ILE A 404 -5.66 0.00 6.13
C ILE A 404 -5.98 -1.45 6.48
N ARG A 405 -4.98 -2.25 6.83
CA ARG A 405 -5.13 -3.69 7.09
C ARG A 405 -4.38 -4.12 8.34
N GLU A 406 -4.97 -5.03 9.12
CA GLU A 406 -4.43 -5.50 10.40
C GLU A 406 -4.12 -4.32 11.35
N LEU A 407 -5.12 -3.49 11.63
CA LEU A 407 -5.00 -2.37 12.56
C LEU A 407 -5.72 -2.68 13.89
N PHE A 408 -5.01 -2.55 15.00
CA PHE A 408 -5.64 -2.39 16.31
C PHE A 408 -5.85 -0.89 16.56
N THR A 409 -7.10 -0.44 16.69
CA THR A 409 -7.42 0.97 16.96
C THR A 409 -8.31 1.10 18.18
N SER A 410 -7.82 1.78 19.22
CA SER A 410 -8.47 1.81 20.53
C SER A 410 -8.56 3.17 21.20
N ARG A 411 -9.63 3.34 21.99
CA ARG A 411 -9.82 4.47 22.92
C ARG A 411 -9.72 5.86 22.26
N ALA A 412 -10.11 5.99 20.99
CA ALA A 412 -10.17 7.28 20.29
C ALA A 412 -11.14 8.27 20.98
N GLY A 413 -10.85 9.57 20.86
CA GLY A 413 -11.73 10.63 21.36
C GLY A 413 -13.05 10.70 20.58
N ALA A 414 -12.95 10.80 19.25
CA ALA A 414 -14.05 10.67 18.29
C ALA A 414 -13.97 9.32 17.55
N GLN A 415 -13.18 9.22 16.48
CA GLN A 415 -13.20 8.06 15.57
C GLN A 415 -11.93 7.21 15.66
N GLY A 416 -12.10 5.89 15.66
CA GLY A 416 -11.01 4.92 15.47
C GLY A 416 -10.37 5.05 14.08
N ILE A 417 -11.19 5.23 13.03
CA ILE A 417 -10.76 5.66 11.69
C ILE A 417 -11.81 6.62 11.10
N GLN A 418 -11.43 7.78 10.59
CA GLN A 418 -12.23 8.50 9.60
C GLN A 418 -11.48 8.52 8.28
N GLN A 419 -12.13 8.13 7.19
CA GLN A 419 -11.56 8.17 5.84
C GLN A 419 -12.53 8.84 4.88
N ARG A 420 -12.28 10.12 4.56
CA ARG A 420 -13.14 10.86 3.63
C ARG A 420 -13.02 10.37 2.19
N GLY A 421 -11.79 10.13 1.73
CA GLY A 421 -11.51 9.74 0.34
C GLY A 421 -11.97 8.34 -0.08
N GLY A 422 -12.49 7.51 0.82
CA GLY A 422 -12.81 6.10 0.53
C GLY A 422 -11.58 5.17 0.56
N GLY A 423 -11.76 3.88 0.28
CA GLY A 423 -10.68 2.89 0.33
C GLY A 423 -10.99 1.70 1.23
N VAL A 424 -10.01 0.80 1.37
CA VAL A 424 -10.18 -0.52 2.01
C VAL A 424 -9.72 -0.50 3.47
N ILE A 425 -10.57 -0.99 4.37
CA ILE A 425 -10.31 -1.16 5.79
C ILE A 425 -10.56 -2.64 6.14
N GLU A 426 -9.51 -3.39 6.50
CA GLU A 426 -9.57 -4.85 6.65
C GLU A 426 -8.86 -5.36 7.92
N ASP A 427 -9.33 -6.47 8.52
CA ASP A 427 -8.74 -7.05 9.74
C ASP A 427 -8.54 -6.00 10.87
N VAL A 428 -9.44 -5.03 10.96
CA VAL A 428 -9.37 -3.97 11.97
C VAL A 428 -10.16 -4.36 13.21
N PHE A 429 -9.52 -4.27 14.36
CA PHE A 429 -10.17 -4.38 15.67
C PHE A 429 -10.37 -2.98 16.25
N PHE A 430 -11.63 -2.58 16.36
CA PHE A 430 -12.06 -1.32 16.96
C PHE A 430 -12.48 -1.58 18.42
N LEU A 431 -11.64 -1.17 19.36
CA LEU A 431 -11.89 -1.34 20.80
C LEU A 431 -12.21 0.00 21.47
N ASP A 432 -13.38 0.11 22.08
CA ASP A 432 -13.67 1.18 23.05
C ASP A 432 -13.52 2.60 22.47
N ASN A 433 -13.76 2.75 21.17
CA ASN A 433 -13.79 4.05 20.48
C ASN A 433 -15.18 4.68 20.63
N ASN A 434 -15.28 6.02 20.65
CA ASN A 434 -16.57 6.71 20.64
C ASN A 434 -17.34 6.45 19.33
N ILE A 435 -16.62 6.40 18.21
CA ILE A 435 -17.09 5.96 16.91
C ILE A 435 -16.03 4.98 16.39
N ALA A 436 -16.41 3.80 15.91
CA ALA A 436 -15.42 2.88 15.36
C ALA A 436 -14.79 3.50 14.09
N GLY A 437 -15.63 3.98 13.16
CA GLY A 437 -15.14 4.77 12.05
C GLY A 437 -16.12 5.04 10.91
N ASN A 438 -15.77 5.98 10.04
CA ASN A 438 -16.61 6.44 8.93
C ASN A 438 -15.77 6.45 7.64
N ASN A 439 -16.24 5.77 6.60
CA ASN A 439 -15.54 5.64 5.32
C ASN A 439 -16.45 6.14 4.18
N PHE A 440 -16.16 7.33 3.64
CA PHE A 440 -17.16 8.12 2.91
C PHE A 440 -17.14 7.99 1.38
N GLY A 441 -15.99 7.74 0.73
CA GLY A 441 -15.89 7.72 -0.74
C GLY A 441 -16.05 9.07 -1.44
N VAL A 442 -15.66 10.15 -0.76
CA VAL A 442 -15.87 11.54 -1.18
C VAL A 442 -14.53 12.22 -1.47
N GLY A 443 -14.33 12.66 -2.72
CA GLY A 443 -13.05 13.24 -3.18
C GLY A 443 -12.81 14.66 -2.66
N ALA A 444 -13.83 15.52 -2.67
CA ALA A 444 -13.78 16.90 -2.21
C ALA A 444 -14.97 17.29 -1.28
N TYR A 445 -14.85 18.39 -0.54
CA TYR A 445 -15.88 18.82 0.41
C TYR A 445 -17.22 19.08 -0.31
N ASN A 446 -18.25 18.34 0.12
CA ASN A 446 -19.60 18.31 -0.46
C ASN A 446 -19.68 17.85 -1.93
N ILE A 447 -18.72 17.08 -2.46
CA ILE A 447 -18.81 16.46 -3.80
C ILE A 447 -18.77 14.91 -3.68
N PRO A 448 -19.93 14.24 -3.55
CA PRO A 448 -20.03 12.79 -3.45
C PRO A 448 -19.49 12.07 -4.70
N GLY A 449 -18.95 10.86 -4.52
CA GLY A 449 -18.54 9.99 -5.63
C GLY A 449 -17.16 10.30 -6.24
N GLU A 450 -16.49 11.40 -5.89
CA GLU A 450 -15.13 11.67 -6.38
C GLU A 450 -14.01 10.84 -5.70
N GLY A 451 -14.33 10.00 -4.71
CA GLY A 451 -13.34 9.19 -3.98
C GLY A 451 -13.01 7.84 -4.63
N ASN A 452 -12.38 6.97 -3.83
CA ASN A 452 -12.42 5.52 -4.00
C ASN A 452 -13.71 4.95 -3.36
N THR A 453 -14.11 3.74 -3.74
CA THR A 453 -15.23 3.04 -3.09
C THR A 453 -14.86 2.65 -1.64
N PRO A 454 -15.70 2.98 -0.64
CA PRO A 454 -15.43 2.69 0.77
C PRO A 454 -15.76 1.24 1.10
N VAL A 455 -14.83 0.54 1.74
CA VAL A 455 -14.90 -0.90 2.01
C VAL A 455 -14.45 -1.19 3.44
N TYR A 456 -15.28 -1.90 4.21
CA TYR A 456 -14.90 -2.59 5.45
C TYR A 456 -14.96 -4.10 5.25
N ARG A 457 -13.94 -4.85 5.64
CA ARG A 457 -13.95 -6.33 5.58
C ARG A 457 -13.35 -6.98 6.82
N HIS A 458 -13.98 -8.06 7.29
CA HIS A 458 -13.47 -8.87 8.39
C HIS A 458 -13.28 -8.09 9.71
N THR A 459 -13.82 -6.87 9.82
CA THR A 459 -13.57 -5.99 10.97
C THR A 459 -14.41 -6.39 12.17
N VAL A 460 -13.90 -6.10 13.36
CA VAL A 460 -14.57 -6.41 14.63
C VAL A 460 -14.64 -5.13 15.45
N THR A 461 -15.86 -4.74 15.84
CA THR A 461 -16.15 -3.59 16.70
C THR A 461 -16.72 -4.07 18.02
N THR A 462 -16.08 -3.70 19.13
CA THR A 462 -16.56 -4.03 20.49
C THR A 462 -16.23 -2.93 21.47
N SER A 463 -17.13 -2.70 22.43
CA SER A 463 -17.09 -1.62 23.42
C SER A 463 -17.19 -0.21 22.80
N CYS A 464 -17.98 0.68 23.41
CA CYS A 464 -18.12 2.08 22.98
C CYS A 464 -17.55 3.04 24.03
N GLY A 465 -16.74 3.99 23.58
CA GLY A 465 -15.97 4.85 24.48
C GLY A 465 -16.81 5.75 25.39
N GLY A 466 -17.98 6.20 24.92
CA GLY A 466 -18.91 7.03 25.70
C GLY A 466 -18.34 8.37 26.19
N ARG A 467 -17.16 8.79 25.68
CA ARG A 467 -16.39 9.92 26.22
C ARG A 467 -17.03 11.26 25.86
N ARG A 468 -16.83 12.24 26.73
CA ARG A 468 -17.32 13.61 26.55
C ARG A 468 -16.38 14.63 27.21
N GLY A 469 -15.77 15.50 26.41
CA GLY A 469 -15.16 16.74 26.89
C GLY A 469 -16.18 17.87 27.10
N PRO A 470 -15.79 18.99 27.74
CA PRO A 470 -16.66 20.14 27.97
C PRO A 470 -17.08 20.84 26.67
N ASN A 471 -16.16 21.00 25.71
CA ASN A 471 -16.37 21.74 24.45
C ASN A 471 -16.26 20.81 23.23
N ARG A 472 -17.09 21.07 22.21
CA ARG A 472 -17.17 20.31 20.93
C ARG A 472 -17.12 18.79 21.15
N PRO A 473 -18.05 18.24 21.95
CA PRO A 473 -18.01 16.84 22.34
C PRO A 473 -18.24 15.92 21.12
N PRO A 474 -17.55 14.79 21.03
CA PRO A 474 -17.79 13.77 20.00
C PRO A 474 -19.17 13.12 20.17
N ALA A 475 -19.68 12.47 19.12
CA ALA A 475 -20.75 11.47 19.28
C ALA A 475 -20.28 10.37 20.25
N ARG A 476 -21.21 9.75 20.98
CA ARG A 476 -20.85 8.90 22.14
C ARG A 476 -20.60 7.46 21.76
N ASN A 477 -21.41 7.00 20.81
CA ASN A 477 -21.41 5.68 20.22
C ASN A 477 -22.06 5.84 18.84
N TRP A 478 -21.35 5.55 17.74
CA TRP A 478 -21.93 5.57 16.38
C TRP A 478 -21.60 4.31 15.54
N GLY A 479 -20.81 3.37 16.06
CA GLY A 479 -20.42 2.18 15.29
C GLY A 479 -19.60 2.50 14.03
N LEU A 480 -20.00 1.94 12.87
CA LEU A 480 -19.36 2.18 11.56
C LEU A 480 -20.32 2.83 10.56
N GLU A 481 -19.81 3.74 9.72
CA GLU A 481 -20.53 4.36 8.60
C GLU A 481 -19.85 4.06 7.25
N VAL A 482 -20.65 3.71 6.23
CA VAL A 482 -20.25 3.53 4.83
C VAL A 482 -21.02 4.55 3.98
N GLY A 483 -20.32 5.54 3.40
CA GLY A 483 -20.94 6.81 2.99
C GLY A 483 -21.22 7.04 1.50
N SER A 484 -20.85 6.12 0.59
CA SER A 484 -21.11 6.28 -0.86
C SER A 484 -21.89 5.11 -1.44
N ARG A 485 -22.63 5.39 -2.53
CA ARG A 485 -23.27 4.35 -3.35
C ARG A 485 -22.25 3.28 -3.73
N GLY A 486 -22.68 2.02 -3.72
CA GLY A 486 -21.81 0.88 -3.98
C GLY A 486 -20.77 0.54 -2.90
N GLY A 487 -20.66 1.30 -1.80
CA GLY A 487 -19.78 0.96 -0.67
C GLY A 487 -20.12 -0.40 -0.04
N VAL A 488 -19.14 -1.04 0.61
CA VAL A 488 -19.24 -2.45 1.04
C VAL A 488 -18.88 -2.64 2.51
N ALA A 489 -19.67 -3.45 3.22
CA ALA A 489 -19.31 -4.01 4.53
C ALA A 489 -19.44 -5.54 4.49
N HIS A 490 -18.29 -6.25 4.41
CA HIS A 490 -18.21 -7.72 4.32
C HIS A 490 -17.74 -8.34 5.65
N ASN A 491 -18.34 -9.45 6.08
CA ASN A 491 -17.87 -10.28 7.21
C ASN A 491 -17.54 -9.47 8.49
N THR A 492 -18.30 -8.39 8.75
CA THR A 492 -17.99 -7.43 9.82
C THR A 492 -18.88 -7.65 11.03
N ILE A 493 -18.27 -7.63 12.21
CA ILE A 493 -18.88 -7.99 13.50
C ILE A 493 -19.01 -6.76 14.40
N PHE A 494 -20.19 -6.55 14.97
CA PHE A 494 -20.44 -5.61 16.06
C PHE A 494 -20.92 -6.41 17.28
N MET A 495 -20.14 -6.44 18.35
CA MET A 495 -20.47 -7.19 19.57
C MET A 495 -20.27 -6.36 20.82
N HIS A 496 -21.32 -6.25 21.64
CA HIS A 496 -21.31 -5.64 22.97
C HIS A 496 -20.78 -4.20 22.98
N ALA A 497 -21.66 -3.21 22.82
CA ALA A 497 -21.31 -1.80 23.02
C ALA A 497 -20.88 -1.49 24.47
N ARG A 498 -21.24 -2.37 25.39
CA ARG A 498 -20.91 -2.42 26.82
C ARG A 498 -20.94 -3.90 27.26
N ASN A 499 -20.12 -4.31 28.21
CA ASN A 499 -20.13 -5.70 28.70
C ASN A 499 -21.52 -6.05 29.26
N PRO A 500 -22.22 -7.07 28.73
CA PRO A 500 -23.56 -7.45 29.21
C PRO A 500 -23.52 -8.01 30.64
N ASN A 501 -22.33 -8.39 31.14
CA ASN A 501 -22.14 -8.98 32.45
C ASN A 501 -21.65 -7.98 33.51
N ASP A 502 -21.45 -6.69 33.16
CA ASP A 502 -21.02 -5.63 34.08
C ASP A 502 -22.11 -4.55 34.28
N PRO A 503 -22.85 -4.58 35.40
CA PRO A 503 -23.84 -3.55 35.74
C PRO A 503 -23.25 -2.13 35.89
N VAL A 504 -21.97 -2.00 36.23
CA VAL A 504 -21.28 -0.71 36.40
C VAL A 504 -20.91 -0.13 35.04
N GLU A 505 -20.37 -0.92 34.11
CA GLU A 505 -20.20 -0.47 32.71
C GLU A 505 -21.55 -0.06 32.11
N ILE A 506 -22.60 -0.87 32.32
CA ILE A 506 -23.96 -0.59 31.82
C ILE A 506 -24.55 0.71 32.40
N ALA A 507 -24.33 1.00 33.69
CA ALA A 507 -24.84 2.21 34.33
C ALA A 507 -24.03 3.48 34.00
N THR A 508 -22.73 3.35 33.77
CA THR A 508 -21.83 4.50 33.53
C THR A 508 -21.74 4.91 32.06
N ARG A 509 -21.82 3.94 31.14
CA ARG A 509 -21.72 4.19 29.70
C ARG A 509 -23.09 4.51 29.13
N ILE A 510 -23.41 5.80 29.14
CA ILE A 510 -24.64 6.34 28.56
C ILE A 510 -24.68 6.00 27.07
N ALA A 511 -25.42 4.95 26.72
CA ALA A 511 -25.86 4.74 25.36
C ALA A 511 -26.56 6.03 24.88
N GLY A 512 -26.19 6.50 23.69
CA GLY A 512 -27.15 7.28 22.92
C GLY A 512 -28.43 6.44 22.86
N ARG A 513 -29.62 7.05 23.00
CA ARG A 513 -30.81 6.24 22.77
C ARG A 513 -30.78 5.86 21.31
N ASN A 514 -30.73 4.54 21.02
CA ASN A 514 -30.64 3.89 19.71
C ASN A 514 -29.14 3.75 19.23
N SER A 515 -28.47 3.56 18.04
CA SER A 515 -28.58 3.11 16.62
C SER A 515 -27.61 2.03 16.11
N PHE A 516 -28.10 0.98 15.47
CA PHE A 516 -27.60 0.66 14.12
C PHE A 516 -28.69 1.11 13.13
N ASP A 517 -28.35 1.76 12.01
CA ASP A 517 -29.35 2.06 10.98
C ASP A 517 -29.10 1.22 9.72
N PRO A 518 -29.77 0.07 9.58
CA PRO A 518 -29.78 -0.67 8.33
C PRO A 518 -30.58 0.05 7.23
N ARG A 519 -31.27 1.16 7.55
CA ARG A 519 -32.22 1.80 6.63
C ARG A 519 -31.59 2.91 5.79
N HIS A 520 -30.83 2.45 4.80
CA HIS A 520 -31.04 2.97 3.44
C HIS A 520 -31.33 1.77 2.50
N PRO A 521 -32.52 1.13 2.61
CA PRO A 521 -32.90 0.03 1.71
C PRO A 521 -33.39 0.57 0.37
N ASP A 522 -33.93 1.80 0.40
CA ASP A 522 -34.66 2.47 -0.67
C ASP A 522 -33.76 3.47 -1.43
N THR A 523 -32.45 3.49 -1.14
CA THR A 523 -31.44 4.25 -1.88
C THR A 523 -30.13 3.47 -1.91
N GLU A 524 -29.41 3.54 -3.03
CA GLU A 524 -28.29 2.64 -3.42
C GLU A 524 -26.97 2.81 -2.61
N LEU A 525 -27.05 3.31 -1.37
CA LEU A 525 -25.94 3.91 -0.59
C LEU A 525 -24.99 2.93 0.13
N GLY A 526 -25.23 1.61 0.11
CA GLY A 526 -24.25 0.65 0.67
C GLY A 526 -24.73 -0.81 0.72
N TRP A 527 -23.80 -1.75 0.58
CA TRP A 527 -24.03 -3.20 0.55
C TRP A 527 -23.46 -3.86 1.81
N TRP A 528 -24.34 -4.24 2.74
CA TRP A 528 -24.00 -4.97 3.96
C TRP A 528 -24.09 -6.49 3.71
N VAL A 529 -22.95 -7.11 3.38
CA VAL A 529 -22.86 -8.54 3.02
C VAL A 529 -22.30 -9.32 4.22
N ARG A 530 -23.09 -10.23 4.80
CA ARG A 530 -22.68 -11.05 5.97
C ARG A 530 -22.10 -10.18 7.10
N SER A 531 -22.84 -9.16 7.54
CA SER A 531 -22.47 -8.37 8.72
C SER A 531 -23.36 -8.76 9.91
N PHE A 532 -22.77 -8.80 11.11
CA PHE A 532 -23.34 -9.44 12.31
C PHE A 532 -23.42 -8.43 13.46
N VAL A 533 -24.56 -8.36 14.16
CA VAL A 533 -24.81 -7.37 15.23
C VAL A 533 -25.45 -8.02 16.46
N HIS A 534 -24.78 -7.91 17.61
CA HIS A 534 -25.23 -8.46 18.91
C HIS A 534 -24.86 -7.51 20.07
N ASN A 535 -25.84 -7.17 20.92
CA ASN A 535 -25.77 -6.18 21.99
C ASN A 535 -25.08 -4.83 21.62
N TYR A 536 -25.29 -4.33 20.40
CA TYR A 536 -24.61 -3.12 19.89
C TYR A 536 -25.57 -2.12 19.24
N ALA A 537 -26.27 -1.33 20.07
CA ALA A 537 -26.87 -0.05 19.64
C ALA A 537 -25.85 1.10 19.77
N THR A 538 -26.14 2.27 19.17
CA THR A 538 -25.27 3.48 19.10
C THR A 538 -25.91 4.85 19.47
N GLU A 539 -26.54 5.64 18.54
CA GLU A 539 -27.22 6.92 18.87
C GLU A 539 -28.56 7.31 18.08
N TRP A 540 -29.27 6.43 17.31
CA TRP A 540 -30.39 6.77 16.34
C TRP A 540 -31.81 5.99 16.20
N THR A 541 -32.27 4.73 15.87
CA THR A 541 -31.86 3.28 15.56
C THR A 541 -32.04 2.13 16.66
N SER A 542 -33.19 1.85 17.29
CA SER A 542 -33.24 1.11 18.59
C SER A 542 -32.85 -0.40 18.63
N GLN A 543 -32.09 -0.95 17.68
CA GLN A 543 -31.86 -2.40 17.51
C GLN A 543 -30.52 -2.89 18.08
N GLU A 544 -30.50 -3.39 19.33
CA GLU A 544 -29.28 -3.96 19.93
C GLU A 544 -28.86 -5.33 19.32
N ASN A 545 -29.82 -6.12 18.84
CA ASN A 545 -29.62 -7.51 18.37
C ASN A 545 -30.12 -7.73 16.94
N ALA A 546 -29.83 -6.79 16.04
CA ALA A 546 -30.44 -6.72 14.70
C ALA A 546 -30.21 -7.98 13.82
N VAL A 547 -29.03 -8.62 13.91
CA VAL A 547 -28.61 -9.66 12.95
C VAL A 547 -27.82 -10.78 13.66
N ALA A 548 -28.50 -11.53 14.55
CA ALA A 548 -27.91 -12.69 15.25
C ALA A 548 -27.93 -14.01 14.43
N LEU A 549 -28.63 -14.04 13.29
CA LEU A 549 -28.69 -15.16 12.32
C LEU A 549 -28.87 -16.57 12.94
N GLY A 550 -29.71 -16.69 13.96
CA GLY A 550 -30.04 -17.96 14.61
C GLY A 550 -28.93 -18.54 15.51
N ARG A 551 -27.86 -17.78 15.80
CA ARG A 551 -26.92 -18.11 16.88
C ARG A 551 -27.56 -17.87 18.24
N ASP A 552 -27.17 -18.68 19.23
CA ASP A 552 -27.67 -18.56 20.61
C ASP A 552 -27.18 -17.24 21.27
N PRO A 553 -28.10 -16.36 21.70
CA PRO A 553 -27.74 -15.13 22.43
C PRO A 553 -27.03 -15.39 23.77
N ALA A 554 -27.31 -16.49 24.45
CA ALA A 554 -26.69 -16.79 25.75
C ALA A 554 -25.20 -17.12 25.60
N MET A 555 -24.85 -17.94 24.59
CA MET A 555 -23.47 -18.16 24.16
C MET A 555 -22.79 -16.86 23.71
N LEU A 556 -23.43 -16.04 22.88
CA LEU A 556 -22.84 -14.76 22.42
C LEU A 556 -22.61 -13.77 23.56
N ASN A 557 -23.40 -13.81 24.64
CA ASN A 557 -23.17 -13.03 25.87
C ASN A 557 -21.93 -13.44 26.68
N GLN A 558 -21.34 -14.60 26.40
CA GLN A 558 -20.04 -15.02 26.96
C GLN A 558 -18.84 -14.61 26.10
N VAL A 559 -19.07 -14.13 24.88
CA VAL A 559 -18.02 -13.68 23.95
C VAL A 559 -17.80 -12.17 24.14
N THR A 560 -17.16 -11.79 25.25
CA THR A 560 -16.89 -10.39 25.62
C THR A 560 -15.40 -10.08 25.56
N VAL A 561 -15.05 -8.80 25.37
CA VAL A 561 -13.62 -8.42 25.37
C VAL A 561 -12.99 -8.60 26.76
N GLN A 562 -13.74 -8.39 27.85
CA GLN A 562 -13.27 -8.69 29.21
C GLN A 562 -12.99 -10.17 29.44
N ASN A 563 -13.84 -11.08 28.92
CA ASN A 563 -13.58 -12.53 28.98
C ASN A 563 -12.33 -12.88 28.16
N PHE A 564 -12.17 -12.32 26.96
CA PHE A 564 -10.93 -12.47 26.20
C PHE A 564 -9.70 -12.00 26.99
N ILE A 565 -9.70 -10.76 27.50
CA ILE A 565 -8.59 -10.16 28.28
C ILE A 565 -8.18 -11.05 29.46
N SER A 566 -9.17 -11.62 30.16
CA SER A 566 -8.96 -12.53 31.29
C SER A 566 -8.29 -13.87 30.92
N THR A 567 -8.09 -14.16 29.62
CA THR A 567 -7.29 -15.29 29.10
C THR A 567 -5.90 -14.88 28.57
N ARG A 568 -5.60 -13.58 28.51
CA ARG A 568 -4.36 -13.02 27.91
C ARG A 568 -3.39 -12.47 28.95
N MET A 569 -3.92 -11.90 30.03
CA MET A 569 -3.14 -11.30 31.12
C MET A 569 -3.77 -11.63 32.47
N ASP A 570 -2.97 -11.55 33.54
CA ASP A 570 -3.50 -11.57 34.90
C ASP A 570 -4.39 -10.33 35.14
N THR A 571 -5.61 -10.55 35.63
CA THR A 571 -6.56 -9.50 36.00
C THR A 571 -6.86 -9.48 37.51
N THR A 572 -6.02 -10.12 38.32
CA THR A 572 -6.15 -10.13 39.78
C THR A 572 -6.05 -8.70 40.33
N GLY A 573 -7.12 -8.22 40.96
CA GLY A 573 -7.20 -6.83 41.46
C GLY A 573 -7.50 -5.77 40.39
N ILE A 574 -7.94 -6.17 39.19
CA ILE A 574 -8.41 -5.25 38.14
C ILE A 574 -9.93 -5.39 38.01
N GLU A 575 -10.65 -4.31 38.26
CA GLU A 575 -12.12 -4.24 38.12
C GLU A 575 -12.56 -4.49 36.67
N GLU A 576 -13.75 -5.06 36.48
CA GLU A 576 -14.25 -5.51 35.17
C GLU A 576 -14.30 -4.38 34.12
N ILE A 577 -14.69 -3.18 34.55
CA ILE A 577 -14.72 -1.96 33.73
C ILE A 577 -13.33 -1.46 33.32
N ASP A 578 -12.31 -1.70 34.16
CA ASP A 578 -10.93 -1.23 33.95
C ASP A 578 -10.06 -2.21 33.14
N LYS A 579 -10.52 -3.45 32.91
CA LYS A 579 -9.81 -4.46 32.11
C LYS A 579 -9.42 -3.95 30.72
N ILE A 580 -10.27 -3.13 30.07
CA ILE A 580 -9.96 -2.54 28.76
C ILE A 580 -8.78 -1.57 28.84
N GLN A 581 -8.71 -0.75 29.90
CA GLN A 581 -7.60 0.16 30.16
C GLN A 581 -6.30 -0.62 30.39
N ALA A 582 -6.36 -1.64 31.24
CA ALA A 582 -5.23 -2.52 31.55
C ALA A 582 -4.71 -3.27 30.31
N TYR A 583 -5.61 -3.80 29.47
CA TYR A 583 -5.25 -4.48 28.23
C TYR A 583 -4.63 -3.55 27.20
N CYS A 584 -5.13 -2.32 27.05
CA CYS A 584 -4.47 -1.34 26.17
C CYS A 584 -3.07 -0.96 26.69
N MET A 585 -2.87 -0.90 28.01
CA MET A 585 -1.55 -0.69 28.62
C MET A 585 -0.61 -1.90 28.42
N PHE A 586 -1.11 -3.14 28.50
CA PHE A 586 -0.38 -4.35 28.12
C PHE A 586 0.01 -4.34 26.63
N MET A 587 -0.91 -4.00 25.73
CA MET A 587 -0.61 -3.86 24.30
C MET A 587 0.49 -2.82 24.02
N ARG A 588 0.62 -1.76 24.84
CA ARG A 588 1.72 -0.79 24.73
C ARG A 588 3.09 -1.39 25.05
N THR A 589 3.21 -2.36 25.96
CA THR A 589 4.49 -2.98 26.32
C THR A 589 4.94 -4.05 25.31
N LEU A 590 4.01 -4.65 24.56
CA LEU A 590 4.34 -5.66 23.55
C LEU A 590 5.22 -5.10 22.41
N THR A 591 6.13 -5.94 21.89
CA THR A 591 6.85 -5.67 20.63
C THR A 591 5.89 -5.63 19.44
N PRO A 592 6.24 -5.01 18.30
CA PRO A 592 5.33 -4.91 17.16
C PRO A 592 4.82 -6.26 16.64
N ALA A 593 5.70 -7.28 16.55
CA ALA A 593 5.30 -8.63 16.16
C ALA A 593 4.32 -9.29 17.16
N GLN A 594 4.51 -9.07 18.47
CA GLN A 594 3.58 -9.55 19.50
C GLN A 594 2.21 -8.84 19.41
N ARG A 595 2.17 -7.53 19.12
CA ARG A 595 0.89 -6.81 18.91
C ARG A 595 0.10 -7.36 17.72
N VAL A 596 0.78 -7.80 16.65
CA VAL A 596 0.14 -8.42 15.49
C VAL A 596 -0.41 -9.80 15.84
N ALA A 597 0.36 -10.63 16.54
CA ALA A 597 -0.12 -11.92 17.03
C ALA A 597 -1.34 -11.77 17.96
N GLU A 598 -1.33 -10.76 18.84
CA GLU A 598 -2.41 -10.45 19.76
C GLU A 598 -3.67 -9.91 19.05
N LEU A 599 -3.48 -9.05 18.03
CA LEU A 599 -4.57 -8.61 17.14
C LEU A 599 -5.23 -9.80 16.43
N GLN A 600 -4.44 -10.71 15.87
CA GLN A 600 -4.99 -11.91 15.21
C GLN A 600 -5.68 -12.84 16.22
N ALA A 601 -5.19 -12.94 17.46
CA ALA A 601 -5.85 -13.71 18.52
C ALA A 601 -7.23 -13.14 18.90
N VAL A 602 -7.35 -11.82 19.09
CA VAL A 602 -8.65 -11.20 19.44
C VAL A 602 -9.63 -11.22 18.26
N LEU A 603 -9.15 -11.05 17.03
CA LEU A 603 -9.98 -11.21 15.82
C LEU A 603 -10.49 -12.65 15.68
N ALA A 604 -9.63 -13.66 15.88
CA ALA A 604 -10.04 -15.06 15.85
C ALA A 604 -11.07 -15.41 16.94
N TYR A 605 -10.89 -14.90 18.16
CA TYR A 605 -11.83 -15.06 19.27
C TYR A 605 -13.25 -14.57 18.91
N PHE A 606 -13.37 -13.34 18.39
CA PHE A 606 -14.68 -12.79 18.00
C PHE A 606 -15.25 -13.44 16.73
N ARG A 607 -14.42 -13.94 15.80
CA ARG A 607 -14.86 -14.59 14.55
C ARG A 607 -15.34 -16.04 14.75
N ALA A 608 -14.79 -16.77 15.71
CA ALA A 608 -15.07 -18.20 15.89
C ALA A 608 -16.56 -18.55 16.11
N PRO A 609 -17.34 -17.84 16.96
CA PRO A 609 -18.77 -18.12 17.16
C PRO A 609 -19.62 -18.04 15.89
N TRP A 610 -19.22 -17.18 14.96
CA TRP A 610 -19.92 -16.94 13.69
C TRP A 610 -19.52 -17.94 12.59
N GLY A 611 -18.41 -18.67 12.77
CA GLY A 611 -17.81 -19.51 11.73
C GLY A 611 -16.93 -18.74 10.74
N LEU A 612 -16.50 -17.51 11.09
CA LEU A 612 -15.66 -16.65 10.24
C LEU A 612 -14.15 -16.83 10.48
N ASN A 613 -13.74 -17.78 11.32
CA ASN A 613 -12.33 -18.06 11.55
C ASN A 613 -11.81 -19.03 10.49
N ILE A 614 -10.94 -18.54 9.60
CA ILE A 614 -10.29 -19.34 8.55
C ILE A 614 -9.10 -20.07 9.20
N PRO A 615 -9.06 -21.42 9.24
CA PRO A 615 -7.94 -22.15 9.81
C PRO A 615 -6.67 -21.93 9.00
N ALA A 616 -5.53 -21.75 9.67
CA ALA A 616 -4.24 -21.67 8.99
C ALA A 616 -3.95 -22.99 8.24
N ARG A 617 -3.63 -22.88 6.95
CA ARG A 617 -3.28 -24.02 6.10
C ARG A 617 -1.93 -24.59 6.52
N ILE A 618 -1.78 -25.91 6.44
CA ILE A 618 -0.58 -26.64 6.91
C ILE A 618 0.29 -27.24 5.79
N ASN A 619 -0.18 -27.24 4.53
CA ASN A 619 0.53 -27.80 3.38
C ASN A 619 0.48 -26.85 2.16
N PRO A 620 1.51 -26.84 1.29
CA PRO A 620 1.44 -26.21 -0.03
C PRO A 620 0.32 -26.78 -0.91
N THR A 621 -0.20 -25.96 -1.83
CA THR A 621 -1.27 -26.36 -2.76
C THR A 621 -1.26 -25.53 -4.04
N THR A 622 -2.11 -25.89 -5.01
CA THR A 622 -2.50 -24.97 -6.09
C THR A 622 -3.56 -24.00 -5.57
N ALA A 623 -3.23 -22.71 -5.58
CA ALA A 623 -4.17 -21.63 -5.33
C ALA A 623 -4.72 -21.10 -6.67
N VAL A 624 -6.05 -21.06 -6.77
CA VAL A 624 -6.77 -20.61 -7.97
C VAL A 624 -7.37 -19.24 -7.69
N PHE A 625 -7.17 -18.30 -8.61
CA PHE A 625 -7.70 -16.95 -8.50
C PHE A 625 -9.20 -16.91 -8.83
N GLN A 626 -9.99 -16.26 -7.99
CA GLN A 626 -11.45 -16.24 -7.99
C GLN A 626 -11.94 -14.81 -7.73
N PRO A 627 -12.06 -13.94 -8.76
CA PRO A 627 -12.36 -12.52 -8.59
C PRO A 627 -13.59 -12.19 -7.74
N ALA A 628 -13.39 -11.58 -6.56
CA ALA A 628 -14.45 -11.21 -5.63
C ALA A 628 -15.11 -9.85 -5.97
N THR A 629 -15.45 -9.60 -7.25
CA THR A 629 -15.91 -8.28 -7.72
C THR A 629 -17.23 -7.79 -7.13
N GLU A 630 -17.98 -8.64 -6.42
CA GLU A 630 -19.16 -8.23 -5.66
C GLU A 630 -18.80 -7.28 -4.50
N ILE A 631 -17.60 -7.45 -3.94
CA ILE A 631 -17.15 -6.85 -2.68
C ILE A 631 -15.78 -6.13 -2.75
N THR A 632 -14.96 -6.41 -3.77
CA THR A 632 -13.64 -5.77 -3.99
C THR A 632 -13.38 -5.44 -5.46
N SER A 633 -12.17 -4.97 -5.78
CA SER A 633 -11.71 -4.77 -7.16
C SER A 633 -11.51 -6.07 -7.95
N GLY A 634 -11.52 -7.25 -7.31
CA GLY A 634 -11.41 -8.56 -7.96
C GLY A 634 -10.07 -8.83 -8.67
N ILE A 635 -9.00 -8.07 -8.36
CA ILE A 635 -7.70 -8.15 -9.04
C ILE A 635 -6.49 -8.17 -8.09
N LEU A 636 -6.69 -8.01 -6.78
CA LEU A 636 -5.59 -7.84 -5.84
C LEU A 636 -5.06 -9.22 -5.42
N TYR A 637 -3.75 -9.44 -5.61
CA TYR A 637 -3.06 -10.62 -5.10
C TYR A 637 -3.06 -10.65 -3.56
N ALA A 638 -2.91 -9.48 -2.95
CA ALA A 638 -2.90 -9.28 -1.49
C ALA A 638 -4.29 -9.37 -0.84
N ASP A 639 -5.28 -9.97 -1.51
CA ASP A 639 -6.66 -10.04 -1.06
C ASP A 639 -7.13 -11.50 -1.01
N ARG A 640 -7.33 -12.02 0.21
CA ARG A 640 -7.68 -13.42 0.48
C ARG A 640 -9.03 -13.84 -0.12
N ASP A 641 -9.95 -12.88 -0.31
CA ASP A 641 -11.27 -13.17 -0.88
C ASP A 641 -11.16 -13.50 -2.38
N ASN A 642 -10.04 -13.17 -3.04
CA ASN A 642 -9.78 -13.54 -4.44
C ASN A 642 -9.12 -14.93 -4.62
N TRP A 643 -8.99 -15.75 -3.56
CA TRP A 643 -8.26 -17.02 -3.61
C TRP A 643 -9.08 -18.20 -3.12
N SER A 644 -9.02 -19.31 -3.87
CA SER A 644 -9.66 -20.59 -3.52
C SER A 644 -9.20 -21.19 -2.19
N THR A 645 -8.06 -20.73 -1.66
CA THR A 645 -7.47 -21.15 -0.37
C THR A 645 -7.89 -20.28 0.81
N GLN A 646 -8.49 -19.11 0.56
CA GLN A 646 -8.81 -18.09 1.57
C GLN A 646 -7.59 -17.56 2.37
N ASP A 647 -6.39 -17.80 1.87
CA ASP A 647 -5.13 -17.21 2.33
C ASP A 647 -4.42 -16.44 1.19
N ILE A 648 -3.22 -15.92 1.44
CA ILE A 648 -2.39 -15.29 0.41
C ILE A 648 -1.33 -16.31 -0.03
N PRO A 649 -1.35 -16.81 -1.29
CA PRO A 649 -0.44 -17.85 -1.73
C PRO A 649 1.02 -17.40 -1.69
N GLY A 650 1.94 -18.34 -1.48
CA GLY A 650 3.37 -18.04 -1.47
C GLY A 650 3.90 -17.33 -0.21
N VAL A 651 3.02 -16.87 0.70
CA VAL A 651 3.40 -16.19 1.96
C VAL A 651 3.76 -17.21 3.07
N GLN A 652 2.90 -18.21 3.28
CA GLN A 652 3.11 -19.25 4.31
C GLN A 652 3.68 -20.55 3.74
N HIS A 653 3.37 -20.85 2.49
CA HIS A 653 3.70 -22.09 1.79
C HIS A 653 4.26 -21.77 0.40
N VAL A 654 5.13 -22.62 -0.14
CA VAL A 654 5.65 -22.43 -1.50
C VAL A 654 4.68 -23.04 -2.50
N ASP A 655 3.68 -22.24 -2.90
CA ASP A 655 2.50 -22.68 -3.64
C ASP A 655 2.68 -22.65 -5.16
N THR A 656 1.75 -23.29 -5.88
CA THR A 656 1.49 -23.07 -7.31
C THR A 656 0.29 -22.13 -7.47
N VAL A 657 0.32 -21.23 -8.46
CA VAL A 657 -0.75 -20.25 -8.71
C VAL A 657 -1.34 -20.41 -10.11
N GLN A 658 -2.67 -20.36 -10.19
CA GLN A 658 -3.46 -20.27 -11.43
C GLN A 658 -4.28 -18.98 -11.44
N ALA A 659 -3.95 -18.04 -12.34
CA ALA A 659 -4.57 -16.71 -12.37
C ALA A 659 -5.84 -16.60 -13.25
N ARG A 660 -6.24 -17.67 -13.96
CA ARG A 660 -7.46 -17.72 -14.79
C ARG A 660 -7.67 -16.52 -15.73
N GLY A 661 -6.62 -16.10 -16.44
CA GLY A 661 -6.65 -15.00 -17.41
C GLY A 661 -6.70 -13.60 -16.79
N VAL A 662 -6.75 -13.47 -15.47
CA VAL A 662 -7.01 -12.19 -14.80
C VAL A 662 -5.80 -11.24 -14.89
N ALA A 663 -6.08 -9.93 -14.93
CA ALA A 663 -5.10 -8.87 -14.81
C ALA A 663 -4.75 -8.60 -13.32
N VAL A 664 -3.99 -9.52 -12.72
CA VAL A 664 -3.66 -9.53 -11.29
C VAL A 664 -2.65 -8.43 -10.93
N ARG A 665 -2.92 -7.72 -9.82
CA ARG A 665 -2.02 -6.73 -9.20
C ARG A 665 -1.38 -7.27 -7.93
N PHE A 666 -0.06 -7.34 -7.93
CA PHE A 666 0.77 -7.71 -6.78
C PHE A 666 1.28 -6.47 -6.02
N GLY A 667 1.32 -6.60 -4.70
CA GLY A 667 1.80 -5.59 -3.78
C GLY A 667 1.88 -6.12 -2.35
N GLU A 668 2.39 -5.28 -1.44
CA GLU A 668 2.39 -5.44 0.03
C GLU A 668 3.17 -6.64 0.62
N ASN A 669 3.45 -7.68 -0.17
CA ASN A 669 3.86 -8.99 0.33
C ASN A 669 5.27 -9.39 -0.14
N THR A 670 5.80 -10.45 0.45
CA THR A 670 6.96 -11.18 -0.07
C THR A 670 6.59 -12.65 -0.16
N VAL A 671 6.62 -13.19 -1.38
CA VAL A 671 6.09 -14.51 -1.70
C VAL A 671 7.10 -15.36 -2.46
N ASN A 672 7.06 -16.67 -2.25
CA ASN A 672 7.84 -17.64 -3.01
C ASN A 672 6.88 -18.70 -3.59
N LEU A 673 6.96 -18.94 -4.89
CA LEU A 673 6.06 -19.84 -5.63
C LEU A 673 6.85 -20.88 -6.42
N VAL A 674 6.31 -22.11 -6.51
CA VAL A 674 6.80 -23.13 -7.46
C VAL A 674 6.52 -22.68 -8.89
N SER A 675 5.30 -22.21 -9.15
CA SER A 675 4.92 -21.62 -10.42
C SER A 675 3.81 -20.56 -10.28
N TYR A 676 3.74 -19.68 -11.28
CA TYR A 676 2.63 -18.79 -11.54
C TYR A 676 2.21 -19.00 -12.99
N ASP A 677 1.05 -19.61 -13.23
CA ASP A 677 0.42 -19.63 -14.54
C ASP A 677 -0.57 -18.48 -14.64
N SER A 678 -0.37 -17.61 -15.62
CA SER A 678 -1.26 -16.46 -15.83
C SER A 678 -2.48 -16.79 -16.69
N GLU A 679 -2.52 -17.95 -17.36
CA GLU A 679 -3.57 -18.37 -18.29
C GLU A 679 -3.94 -17.28 -19.33
N GLY A 680 -2.95 -16.62 -19.94
CA GLY A 680 -3.15 -15.51 -20.90
C GLY A 680 -3.33 -14.12 -20.26
N GLY A 681 -3.42 -14.06 -18.94
CA GLY A 681 -3.59 -12.82 -18.17
C GLY A 681 -2.36 -11.92 -18.07
N LYS A 682 -2.44 -10.95 -17.15
CA LYS A 682 -1.40 -9.93 -16.91
C LYS A 682 -1.02 -9.93 -15.42
N LEU A 683 0.25 -9.63 -15.14
CA LEU A 683 0.77 -9.50 -13.78
C LEU A 683 1.46 -8.13 -13.61
N GLU A 684 0.91 -7.26 -12.77
CA GLU A 684 1.49 -5.95 -12.43
C GLU A 684 1.97 -5.94 -10.99
N LEU A 685 3.28 -5.77 -10.76
CA LEU A 685 3.88 -5.69 -9.43
C LEU A 685 4.21 -4.23 -9.09
N SER A 686 3.60 -3.73 -8.01
CA SER A 686 3.77 -2.34 -7.55
C SER A 686 4.67 -2.18 -6.33
N SER A 687 4.73 -3.21 -5.48
CA SER A 687 5.48 -3.21 -4.23
C SER A 687 5.78 -4.64 -3.79
N GLY A 688 6.68 -4.81 -2.81
CA GLY A 688 7.07 -6.13 -2.31
C GLY A 688 7.88 -6.95 -3.33
N LYS A 689 7.90 -8.27 -3.16
CA LYS A 689 8.66 -9.20 -4.00
C LYS A 689 7.94 -10.53 -4.25
N MET A 690 7.96 -10.98 -5.50
CA MET A 690 7.57 -12.32 -5.90
C MET A 690 8.79 -13.09 -6.41
N THR A 691 9.14 -14.19 -5.74
CA THR A 691 10.05 -15.20 -6.29
C THR A 691 9.22 -16.32 -6.91
N VAL A 692 9.50 -16.72 -8.14
CA VAL A 692 8.82 -17.83 -8.82
C VAL A 692 9.82 -18.78 -9.47
N GLY A 693 9.53 -20.08 -9.39
CA GLY A 693 10.16 -21.11 -10.22
C GLY A 693 9.82 -20.85 -11.69
N THR A 694 8.70 -21.39 -12.16
CA THR A 694 8.22 -21.17 -13.54
C THR A 694 7.12 -20.12 -13.62
N LEU A 695 7.33 -19.07 -14.42
CA LEU A 695 6.27 -18.19 -14.90
C LEU A 695 5.71 -18.72 -16.23
N ALA A 696 4.41 -19.00 -16.31
CA ALA A 696 3.76 -19.57 -17.49
C ALA A 696 2.66 -18.67 -18.08
N ASN A 697 2.51 -18.75 -19.40
CA ASN A 697 1.39 -18.22 -20.20
C ASN A 697 0.99 -16.78 -19.87
N CYS A 698 1.94 -15.86 -19.74
CA CYS A 698 1.68 -14.48 -19.30
C CYS A 698 1.82 -13.46 -20.43
N ARG A 699 0.71 -12.77 -20.76
CA ARG A 699 0.66 -11.76 -21.84
C ARG A 699 1.48 -10.51 -21.49
N GLN A 700 1.51 -10.11 -20.22
CA GLN A 700 2.43 -9.06 -19.78
C GLN A 700 2.77 -9.15 -18.29
N VAL A 701 4.07 -9.17 -17.97
CA VAL A 701 4.59 -8.84 -16.64
C VAL A 701 5.00 -7.38 -16.62
N THR A 702 4.55 -6.63 -15.61
CA THR A 702 4.88 -5.20 -15.45
C THR A 702 5.43 -4.94 -14.05
N THR A 703 6.55 -4.22 -13.94
CA THR A 703 7.04 -3.69 -12.66
C THR A 703 6.93 -2.16 -12.64
N ILE A 704 6.32 -1.66 -11.56
CA ILE A 704 6.16 -0.22 -11.28
C ILE A 704 6.52 0.07 -9.82
N ILE A 705 6.76 1.35 -9.50
CA ILE A 705 7.16 1.85 -8.18
C ILE A 705 8.31 1.00 -7.59
N SER A 706 8.04 0.10 -6.63
CA SER A 706 9.04 -0.75 -5.96
C SER A 706 8.78 -2.25 -6.09
N GLY A 707 7.89 -2.68 -7.00
CA GLY A 707 7.58 -4.09 -7.21
C GLY A 707 8.78 -4.87 -7.76
N GLN A 708 9.02 -6.07 -7.22
CA GLN A 708 10.11 -6.93 -7.66
C GLN A 708 9.61 -8.32 -8.07
N VAL A 709 10.11 -8.85 -9.19
CA VAL A 709 9.88 -10.23 -9.61
C VAL A 709 11.20 -10.94 -9.92
N PHE A 710 11.36 -12.16 -9.40
CA PHE A 710 12.54 -13.02 -9.60
C PHE A 710 12.06 -14.35 -10.20
N ILE A 711 12.49 -14.65 -11.42
CA ILE A 711 11.93 -15.71 -12.27
C ILE A 711 13.04 -16.72 -12.59
N THR A 712 12.81 -18.00 -12.34
CA THR A 712 13.81 -19.07 -12.57
C THR A 712 13.69 -19.68 -13.97
N SER A 713 12.46 -19.88 -14.43
CA SER A 713 12.10 -20.41 -15.76
C SER A 713 10.86 -19.68 -16.28
N GLN A 714 10.71 -19.64 -17.61
CA GLN A 714 9.57 -18.96 -18.24
C GLN A 714 9.08 -19.67 -19.50
N GLU A 715 7.76 -19.83 -19.60
CA GLU A 715 7.03 -20.49 -20.68
C GLU A 715 5.93 -19.54 -21.21
N ASN A 716 5.85 -19.38 -22.54
CA ASN A 716 4.81 -18.60 -23.22
C ASN A 716 4.56 -17.19 -22.63
N VAL A 717 5.62 -16.49 -22.18
CA VAL A 717 5.54 -15.10 -21.76
C VAL A 717 5.72 -14.20 -22.97
N GLU A 718 4.78 -13.28 -23.22
CA GLU A 718 4.82 -12.43 -24.42
C GLU A 718 5.66 -11.16 -24.22
N THR A 719 5.57 -10.51 -23.07
CA THR A 719 6.20 -9.21 -22.79
C THR A 719 6.58 -9.05 -21.32
N TYR A 720 7.82 -8.63 -21.06
CA TYR A 720 8.24 -8.01 -19.80
C TYR A 720 8.30 -6.49 -19.95
N ARG A 721 7.79 -5.76 -18.96
CA ARG A 721 7.81 -4.30 -18.89
C ARG A 721 8.35 -3.83 -17.53
N ALA A 722 9.35 -2.96 -17.54
CA ALA A 722 9.92 -2.38 -16.33
C ALA A 722 9.93 -0.85 -16.40
N GLU A 723 9.06 -0.21 -15.61
CA GLU A 723 8.93 1.25 -15.54
C GLU A 723 9.62 1.79 -14.27
N SER A 724 9.51 1.05 -13.17
CA SER A 724 10.33 1.16 -11.97
C SER A 724 10.24 -0.15 -11.18
N GLY A 725 11.09 -0.38 -10.20
CA GLY A 725 11.18 -1.68 -9.53
C GLY A 725 12.12 -2.61 -10.29
N ARG A 726 11.97 -3.93 -10.11
CA ARG A 726 13.01 -4.91 -10.51
C ARG A 726 12.44 -6.16 -11.18
N ILE A 727 13.00 -6.52 -12.34
CA ILE A 727 12.83 -7.84 -12.97
C ILE A 727 14.17 -8.57 -12.94
N VAL A 728 14.20 -9.78 -12.38
CA VAL A 728 15.37 -10.67 -12.41
C VAL A 728 15.01 -11.96 -13.12
N LEU A 729 15.61 -12.20 -14.28
CA LEU A 729 15.49 -13.44 -15.04
C LEU A 729 16.71 -14.31 -14.70
N ASN A 730 16.59 -15.22 -13.73
CA ASN A 730 17.73 -16.03 -13.27
C ASN A 730 18.15 -17.11 -14.28
N GLY A 731 17.20 -17.67 -15.03
CA GLY A 731 17.43 -18.74 -16.00
C GLY A 731 17.54 -18.26 -17.46
N ALA A 732 17.45 -19.20 -18.38
CA ALA A 732 17.37 -18.90 -19.81
C ALA A 732 15.97 -18.34 -20.16
N ALA A 733 15.92 -17.37 -21.07
CA ALA A 733 14.66 -16.73 -21.46
C ALA A 733 14.66 -16.38 -22.96
N THR A 734 13.51 -16.57 -23.61
CA THR A 734 13.32 -16.34 -25.06
C THR A 734 11.85 -16.05 -25.38
N GLY A 735 11.56 -15.68 -26.64
CA GLY A 735 10.20 -15.57 -27.20
C GLY A 735 9.39 -14.33 -26.79
N HIS A 736 9.92 -13.50 -25.89
CA HIS A 736 9.24 -12.33 -25.33
C HIS A 736 9.78 -11.00 -25.90
N ASN A 737 9.00 -9.94 -25.75
CA ASN A 737 9.47 -8.56 -25.81
C ASN A 737 9.99 -8.12 -24.43
N LEU A 738 10.97 -7.23 -24.39
CA LEU A 738 11.51 -6.65 -23.15
C LEU A 738 11.54 -5.13 -23.27
N ILE A 739 10.65 -4.44 -22.55
CA ILE A 739 10.45 -2.99 -22.63
C ILE A 739 10.85 -2.37 -21.29
N VAL A 740 11.89 -1.52 -21.30
CA VAL A 740 12.39 -0.83 -20.11
C VAL A 740 12.18 0.66 -20.30
N ASP A 741 11.32 1.28 -19.49
CA ASP A 741 10.75 2.60 -19.80
C ASP A 741 10.45 3.42 -18.54
N GLY A 742 11.44 4.14 -18.02
CA GLY A 742 11.29 4.92 -16.80
C GLY A 742 12.59 5.37 -16.14
N GLN A 743 12.49 6.16 -15.06
CA GLN A 743 13.64 6.82 -14.43
C GLN A 743 14.60 5.86 -13.71
N SER A 744 14.05 4.81 -13.07
CA SER A 744 14.78 3.88 -12.21
C SER A 744 14.33 2.39 -12.26
N PRO A 745 14.03 1.80 -13.43
CA PRO A 745 13.80 0.35 -13.55
C PRO A 745 15.10 -0.44 -13.52
N GLU A 746 15.06 -1.64 -12.93
CA GLU A 746 16.19 -2.58 -12.90
C GLU A 746 15.82 -3.88 -13.61
N VAL A 747 16.63 -4.32 -14.57
CA VAL A 747 16.44 -5.60 -15.28
C VAL A 747 17.74 -6.39 -15.32
N ALA A 748 17.77 -7.49 -14.57
CA ALA A 748 18.86 -8.46 -14.58
C ALA A 748 18.53 -9.62 -15.53
N LEU A 749 19.42 -9.85 -16.50
CA LEU A 749 19.35 -10.89 -17.52
C LEU A 749 20.13 -12.14 -17.07
N GLY A 750 19.58 -13.31 -17.36
CA GLY A 750 20.16 -14.60 -17.03
C GLY A 750 21.29 -15.04 -17.98
N PRO A 751 21.77 -16.29 -17.83
CA PRO A 751 22.94 -16.78 -18.57
C PRO A 751 22.72 -16.89 -20.07
N ASN A 752 21.50 -17.14 -20.54
CA ASN A 752 21.16 -17.22 -21.97
C ASN A 752 19.83 -16.51 -22.25
N HIS A 753 19.89 -15.28 -22.74
CA HIS A 753 18.72 -14.46 -23.05
C HIS A 753 18.64 -14.21 -24.56
N ILE A 754 17.48 -14.44 -25.18
CA ILE A 754 17.32 -14.39 -26.64
C ILE A 754 16.12 -13.52 -27.03
N ILE A 755 16.39 -12.45 -27.78
CA ILE A 755 15.34 -11.68 -28.47
C ILE A 755 15.13 -12.34 -29.84
N ALA A 756 14.01 -13.04 -29.97
CA ALA A 756 13.67 -13.84 -31.15
C ALA A 756 13.23 -12.98 -32.34
N SER A 757 13.06 -13.61 -33.51
CA SER A 757 12.50 -12.95 -34.70
C SER A 757 11.12 -12.35 -34.40
N GLY A 758 10.89 -11.11 -34.84
CA GLY A 758 9.65 -10.36 -34.58
C GLY A 758 9.49 -9.88 -33.13
N LYS A 759 10.51 -10.01 -32.28
CA LYS A 759 10.52 -9.51 -30.90
C LYS A 759 11.50 -8.36 -30.72
N VAL A 760 11.24 -7.52 -29.72
CA VAL A 760 11.98 -6.28 -29.47
C VAL A 760 12.47 -6.20 -28.02
N MET A 761 13.74 -5.84 -27.85
CA MET A 761 14.26 -5.27 -26.60
C MET A 761 14.36 -3.75 -26.77
N ASP A 762 13.59 -2.99 -26.01
CA ASP A 762 13.46 -1.54 -26.14
C ASP A 762 13.83 -0.85 -24.82
N LEU A 763 14.91 -0.05 -24.85
CA LEU A 763 15.56 0.50 -23.68
C LEU A 763 15.44 2.03 -23.66
N ARG A 764 14.64 2.55 -22.73
CA ARG A 764 14.41 3.97 -22.42
C ARG A 764 14.52 4.20 -20.90
N CYS A 765 15.66 3.86 -20.31
CA CYS A 765 15.91 3.99 -18.87
C CYS A 765 16.63 5.31 -18.49
N GLY A 766 16.25 5.89 -17.36
CA GLY A 766 16.91 7.05 -16.76
C GLY A 766 18.29 6.72 -16.18
N ARG A 767 18.94 7.75 -15.63
CA ARG A 767 20.30 7.61 -15.06
C ARG A 767 20.42 6.60 -13.92
N GLN A 768 19.34 6.31 -13.18
CA GLN A 768 19.36 5.40 -12.03
C GLN A 768 18.90 3.98 -12.36
N GLY A 769 18.17 3.78 -13.46
CA GLY A 769 17.80 2.44 -13.93
C GLY A 769 19.01 1.70 -14.51
N ALA A 770 18.98 0.37 -14.51
CA ALA A 770 20.08 -0.48 -15.00
C ALA A 770 19.54 -1.71 -15.73
N VAL A 771 20.20 -2.11 -16.82
CA VAL A 771 19.80 -3.25 -17.65
C VAL A 771 21.03 -4.05 -18.08
N GLY A 772 21.01 -5.36 -17.90
CA GLY A 772 22.12 -6.24 -18.27
C GLY A 772 22.36 -7.29 -17.20
N TRP A 773 23.59 -7.45 -16.71
CA TRP A 773 23.98 -8.65 -15.94
C TRP A 773 24.52 -8.34 -14.55
N ILE A 774 24.33 -9.30 -13.64
CA ILE A 774 24.72 -9.25 -12.23
C ILE A 774 25.61 -10.46 -11.88
N GLY A 775 26.32 -10.40 -10.76
CA GLY A 775 27.05 -11.57 -10.23
C GLY A 775 28.24 -12.04 -11.07
N THR A 776 28.34 -13.35 -11.27
CA THR A 776 29.55 -14.05 -11.74
C THR A 776 29.24 -15.10 -12.81
N GLY A 777 30.26 -15.62 -13.50
CA GLY A 777 30.11 -16.69 -14.50
C GLY A 777 30.16 -16.15 -15.93
N THR A 778 29.36 -16.74 -16.83
CA THR A 778 29.26 -16.33 -18.25
C THR A 778 27.80 -16.12 -18.62
N ALA A 779 27.50 -15.06 -19.37
CA ALA A 779 26.13 -14.77 -19.81
C ALA A 779 26.09 -14.17 -21.23
N THR A 780 25.07 -14.53 -22.01
CA THR A 780 24.89 -14.06 -23.39
C THR A 780 23.48 -13.48 -23.60
N LEU A 781 23.42 -12.29 -24.19
CA LEU A 781 22.23 -11.73 -24.84
C LEU A 781 22.40 -11.89 -26.35
N THR A 782 21.50 -12.65 -26.98
CA THR A 782 21.47 -12.83 -28.44
C THR A 782 20.29 -12.07 -29.02
N ILE A 783 20.53 -11.15 -29.95
CA ILE A 783 19.50 -10.61 -30.83
C ILE A 783 19.51 -11.46 -32.09
N ALA A 784 18.45 -12.25 -32.28
CA ALA A 784 18.34 -13.20 -33.39
C ALA A 784 18.06 -12.50 -34.73
N ALA A 785 18.18 -13.23 -35.84
CA ALA A 785 17.74 -12.75 -37.15
C ALA A 785 16.26 -12.32 -37.09
N GLY A 786 15.95 -11.10 -37.55
CA GLY A 786 14.61 -10.49 -37.44
C GLY A 786 14.22 -10.00 -36.04
N GLY A 787 15.09 -10.14 -35.03
CA GLY A 787 14.93 -9.52 -33.71
C GLY A 787 15.52 -8.11 -33.67
N THR A 788 14.98 -7.24 -32.82
CA THR A 788 15.39 -5.82 -32.73
C THR A 788 15.88 -5.44 -31.33
N LEU A 789 16.99 -4.70 -31.26
CA LEU A 789 17.48 -4.02 -30.06
C LEU A 789 17.45 -2.51 -30.26
N ARG A 790 16.58 -1.81 -29.51
CA ARG A 790 16.39 -0.36 -29.59
C ARG A 790 16.93 0.35 -28.36
N PHE A 791 17.78 1.34 -28.56
CA PHE A 791 18.21 2.28 -27.53
C PHE A 791 17.51 3.63 -27.71
N ARG A 792 16.93 4.16 -26.65
CA ARG A 792 16.32 5.50 -26.59
C ARG A 792 16.84 6.27 -25.39
N ARG A 793 16.80 7.61 -25.49
CA ARG A 793 17.06 8.51 -24.38
C ARG A 793 15.84 8.57 -23.46
N PHE A 794 16.03 8.43 -22.15
CA PHE A 794 14.98 8.77 -21.20
C PHE A 794 14.90 10.29 -20.99
N MET A 795 13.71 10.83 -21.18
CA MET A 795 13.37 12.25 -20.95
C MET A 795 12.25 12.30 -19.92
N LEU A 796 12.45 13.08 -18.85
CA LEU A 796 11.35 13.50 -17.97
C LEU A 796 10.55 14.60 -18.66
N ASP A 797 9.26 14.69 -18.35
CA ASP A 797 8.40 15.71 -18.92
C ASP A 797 8.87 17.12 -18.52
N SER A 798 8.69 18.05 -19.45
CA SER A 798 9.39 19.34 -19.57
C SER A 798 9.06 20.39 -18.50
N THR A 799 8.25 20.04 -17.50
CA THR A 799 7.69 20.95 -16.50
C THR A 799 8.53 21.11 -15.22
N VAL A 800 9.63 20.36 -15.09
CA VAL A 800 10.46 20.35 -13.86
C VAL A 800 11.87 20.91 -14.14
N THR A 801 12.37 21.74 -13.20
CA THR A 801 13.51 22.65 -13.38
C THR A 801 14.90 21.97 -13.47
N ALA A 802 15.93 22.77 -13.75
CA ALA A 802 17.28 22.40 -14.23
C ALA A 802 18.13 21.39 -13.41
N ALA A 803 17.61 20.82 -12.32
CA ALA A 803 18.16 19.60 -11.74
C ALA A 803 17.86 18.37 -12.64
N VAL A 804 16.75 18.39 -13.38
CA VAL A 804 16.26 17.27 -14.20
C VAL A 804 17.11 16.97 -15.44
N THR A 805 17.82 17.97 -15.98
CA THR A 805 18.82 17.78 -17.04
C THR A 805 19.96 16.84 -16.65
N ALA A 806 20.19 16.59 -15.36
CA ALA A 806 21.19 15.63 -14.87
C ALA A 806 20.69 14.16 -14.81
N ALA A 807 19.40 13.91 -15.07
CA ALA A 807 18.76 12.59 -14.97
C ALA A 807 18.58 11.87 -16.33
N SER A 808 18.62 12.60 -17.45
CA SER A 808 18.55 12.01 -18.79
C SER A 808 19.88 11.34 -19.18
N ARG A 809 19.85 10.10 -19.66
CA ARG A 809 20.97 9.45 -20.35
C ARG A 809 20.49 8.72 -21.60
N MET A 810 21.43 8.36 -22.48
CA MET A 810 21.20 7.22 -23.37
C MET A 810 21.18 5.95 -22.52
N SER A 811 20.20 5.09 -22.78
CA SER A 811 20.16 3.75 -22.19
C SER A 811 21.36 2.94 -22.66
N ILE A 812 21.90 2.05 -21.81
CA ILE A 812 23.01 1.14 -22.14
C ILE A 812 22.72 -0.26 -21.60
N LEU A 813 23.41 -1.26 -22.15
CA LEU A 813 23.52 -2.59 -21.56
C LEU A 813 24.79 -2.66 -20.70
N GLU A 814 24.68 -2.97 -19.42
CA GLU A 814 25.81 -2.91 -18.49
C GLU A 814 25.87 -4.10 -17.51
N ARG A 815 27.05 -4.34 -16.95
CA ARG A 815 27.21 -5.23 -15.79
C ARG A 815 27.05 -4.38 -14.55
N PHE A 816 26.06 -4.68 -13.72
CA PHE A 816 25.68 -3.84 -12.58
C PHE A 816 25.54 -4.66 -11.29
N ARG A 817 25.37 -3.93 -10.19
CA ARG A 817 25.09 -4.46 -8.85
C ARG A 817 23.63 -4.22 -8.52
N LEU A 818 22.93 -5.20 -7.94
CA LEU A 818 21.56 -5.00 -7.44
C LEU A 818 21.58 -4.08 -6.22
N THR A 819 22.57 -4.27 -5.33
CA THR A 819 22.77 -3.43 -4.14
C THR A 819 24.17 -2.78 -4.15
N GLY A 820 24.32 -1.65 -3.45
CA GLY A 820 25.61 -1.02 -3.21
C GLY A 820 26.53 -1.79 -2.26
N ASP A 821 26.02 -2.80 -1.56
CA ASP A 821 26.81 -3.74 -0.75
C ASP A 821 27.34 -4.92 -1.58
N ASP A 822 26.75 -5.21 -2.75
CA ASP A 822 27.18 -6.33 -3.60
C ASP A 822 28.65 -6.19 -4.04
N PRO A 823 29.37 -7.31 -4.24
CA PRO A 823 30.63 -7.29 -4.96
C PRO A 823 30.45 -6.78 -6.39
N GLN A 824 31.50 -6.21 -6.98
CA GLN A 824 31.46 -5.81 -8.39
C GLN A 824 31.25 -7.03 -9.29
N PRO A 825 30.35 -6.98 -10.29
CA PRO A 825 30.00 -8.12 -11.11
C PRO A 825 31.19 -8.55 -11.99
N THR A 826 31.61 -9.81 -11.84
CA THR A 826 32.72 -10.41 -12.60
C THR A 826 32.25 -11.23 -13.80
N VAL A 827 30.93 -11.37 -13.99
CA VAL A 827 30.33 -12.08 -15.14
C VAL A 827 30.95 -11.66 -16.48
N ALA A 828 31.32 -12.64 -17.28
CA ALA A 828 31.73 -12.47 -18.67
C ALA A 828 30.47 -12.33 -19.54
N ALA A 829 30.08 -11.09 -19.81
CA ALA A 829 28.87 -10.77 -20.56
C ALA A 829 29.15 -10.61 -22.06
N SER A 830 28.28 -11.18 -22.89
CA SER A 830 28.34 -11.10 -24.35
C SER A 830 27.02 -10.60 -24.94
N LEU A 831 27.10 -9.68 -25.90
CA LEU A 831 26.01 -9.26 -26.79
C LEU A 831 26.31 -9.79 -28.19
N VAL A 832 25.53 -10.78 -28.64
CA VAL A 832 25.62 -11.34 -29.99
C VAL A 832 24.51 -10.73 -30.85
N LEU A 833 24.93 -9.97 -31.87
CA LEU A 833 24.04 -9.42 -32.88
C LEU A 833 24.12 -10.34 -34.12
N ALA A 834 23.12 -11.22 -34.28
CA ALA A 834 23.11 -12.22 -35.34
C ALA A 834 22.99 -11.58 -36.74
N ALA A 835 23.36 -12.33 -37.78
CA ALA A 835 23.12 -11.94 -39.17
C ALA A 835 21.63 -11.62 -39.39
N GLY A 836 21.32 -10.43 -39.92
CA GLY A 836 19.94 -9.98 -40.13
C GLY A 836 19.16 -9.62 -38.85
N SER A 837 19.83 -9.46 -37.70
CA SER A 837 19.26 -8.73 -36.55
C SER A 837 19.30 -7.21 -36.79
N ILE A 838 18.50 -6.44 -36.07
CA ILE A 838 18.37 -4.99 -36.22
C ILE A 838 18.79 -4.28 -34.93
N VAL A 839 19.62 -3.24 -35.04
CA VAL A 839 19.84 -2.24 -33.98
C VAL A 839 19.14 -0.95 -34.38
N GLU A 840 18.48 -0.30 -33.43
CA GLU A 840 17.88 1.03 -33.60
C GLU A 840 18.35 1.96 -32.48
N VAL A 841 18.56 3.23 -32.80
CA VAL A 841 18.96 4.26 -31.81
C VAL A 841 18.20 5.56 -32.07
N ASP A 842 17.45 6.00 -31.08
CA ASP A 842 16.83 7.33 -31.07
C ASP A 842 17.85 8.36 -30.53
N THR A 843 18.30 9.23 -31.42
CA THR A 843 19.28 10.30 -31.14
C THR A 843 18.62 11.64 -30.78
N THR A 844 17.28 11.69 -30.64
CA THR A 844 16.54 12.95 -30.47
C THR A 844 17.00 13.75 -29.25
N GLY A 845 17.57 14.93 -29.53
CA GLY A 845 18.11 15.84 -28.53
C GLY A 845 19.38 15.36 -27.81
N VAL A 846 19.96 14.22 -28.20
CA VAL A 846 21.27 13.77 -27.71
C VAL A 846 22.33 14.76 -28.20
N ALA A 847 23.26 15.17 -27.34
CA ALA A 847 24.29 16.12 -27.71
C ALA A 847 25.33 15.48 -28.66
N PRO A 848 25.97 16.25 -29.56
CA PRO A 848 27.10 15.78 -30.35
C PRO A 848 28.20 15.16 -29.47
N GLY A 849 28.78 14.06 -29.94
CA GLY A 849 29.79 13.29 -29.20
C GLY A 849 29.70 11.78 -29.41
N THR A 850 30.50 11.05 -28.65
CA THR A 850 30.62 9.59 -28.72
C THR A 850 30.10 8.93 -27.44
N TYR A 851 29.25 7.91 -27.59
CA TYR A 851 28.58 7.22 -26.49
C TYR A 851 28.73 5.71 -26.65
N ASP A 852 29.18 5.03 -25.60
CA ASP A 852 29.21 3.56 -25.56
C ASP A 852 27.83 3.05 -25.08
N LEU A 853 27.17 2.25 -25.92
CA LEU A 853 25.85 1.64 -25.66
C LEU A 853 25.97 0.33 -24.87
N THR A 854 27.18 -0.17 -24.67
CA THR A 854 27.52 -1.35 -23.86
C THR A 854 28.62 -1.02 -22.87
N GLY A 855 28.37 -1.22 -21.58
CA GLY A 855 29.25 -0.84 -20.48
C GLY A 855 30.47 -1.78 -20.27
N PRO A 856 31.39 -1.42 -19.35
CA PRO A 856 32.67 -2.09 -19.19
C PRO A 856 32.59 -3.61 -18.92
N GLY A 857 33.20 -4.40 -19.81
CA GLY A 857 33.22 -5.86 -19.75
C GLY A 857 32.00 -6.57 -20.32
N VAL A 858 31.15 -5.85 -21.06
CA VAL A 858 30.23 -6.44 -22.05
C VAL A 858 30.97 -6.51 -23.40
N THR A 859 31.12 -7.71 -23.96
CA THR A 859 31.74 -7.91 -25.28
C THR A 859 30.67 -7.96 -26.37
N VAL A 860 30.86 -7.25 -27.47
CA VAL A 860 29.90 -7.21 -28.58
C VAL A 860 30.44 -7.94 -29.81
N VAL A 861 29.66 -8.90 -30.31
CA VAL A 861 29.95 -9.70 -31.50
C VAL A 861 28.88 -9.42 -32.56
N ASN A 862 29.25 -8.66 -33.60
CA ASN A 862 28.39 -8.43 -34.76
C ASN A 862 28.67 -9.49 -35.83
N GLN A 863 27.64 -10.24 -36.23
CA GLN A 863 27.69 -11.32 -37.23
C GLN A 863 27.01 -10.95 -38.56
N GLY A 864 26.73 -9.66 -38.80
CA GLY A 864 25.98 -9.17 -39.98
C GLY A 864 24.64 -8.53 -39.63
N ALA A 865 24.57 -7.84 -38.49
CA ALA A 865 23.41 -7.07 -38.06
C ALA A 865 23.31 -5.73 -38.78
N THR A 866 22.09 -5.26 -39.00
CA THR A 866 21.81 -3.91 -39.50
C THR A 866 22.06 -2.90 -38.38
N LEU A 867 23.07 -2.04 -38.56
CA LEU A 867 23.37 -0.93 -37.66
C LEU A 867 22.92 0.41 -38.29
N PRO A 868 22.35 1.35 -37.52
CA PRO A 868 21.92 2.64 -38.02
C PRO A 868 23.12 3.59 -38.19
N ALA A 869 22.91 4.70 -38.91
CA ALA A 869 23.95 5.71 -39.11
C ALA A 869 24.55 6.21 -37.78
N GLY A 870 25.87 6.35 -37.73
CA GLY A 870 26.61 6.72 -36.53
C GLY A 870 26.88 5.57 -35.54
N VAL A 871 26.33 4.37 -35.74
CA VAL A 871 26.54 3.21 -34.84
C VAL A 871 27.52 2.20 -35.44
N ALA A 872 28.50 1.78 -34.65
CA ALA A 872 29.51 0.78 -35.03
C ALA A 872 29.92 -0.09 -33.83
N VAL A 873 30.54 -1.24 -34.09
CA VAL A 873 31.26 -2.02 -33.06
C VAL A 873 32.74 -1.68 -33.15
N VAL A 874 33.31 -1.12 -32.09
CA VAL A 874 34.70 -0.64 -32.03
C VAL A 874 35.37 -1.25 -30.80
N GLY A 875 36.45 -2.02 -31.01
CA GLY A 875 37.17 -2.68 -29.91
C GLY A 875 36.34 -3.69 -29.10
N GLY A 876 35.27 -4.23 -29.69
CA GLY A 876 34.31 -5.11 -29.00
C GLY A 876 33.22 -4.38 -28.19
N VAL A 877 33.07 -3.07 -28.37
CA VAL A 877 32.04 -2.23 -27.72
C VAL A 877 31.08 -1.68 -28.78
N LEU A 878 29.77 -1.69 -28.52
CA LEU A 878 28.79 -1.04 -29.39
C LEU A 878 28.78 0.46 -29.09
N ARG A 879 29.02 1.29 -30.10
CA ARG A 879 29.30 2.72 -29.96
C ARG A 879 28.46 3.54 -30.93
N LEU A 880 27.83 4.59 -30.40
CA LEU A 880 27.14 5.65 -31.13
C LEU A 880 28.06 6.87 -31.27
N THR A 881 28.04 7.52 -32.43
CA THR A 881 28.59 8.86 -32.66
C THR A 881 27.47 9.76 -33.17
N VAL A 882 27.20 10.86 -32.46
CA VAL A 882 26.27 11.92 -32.85
C VAL A 882 27.09 13.12 -33.35
N SER A 883 26.73 13.64 -34.52
CA SER A 883 27.37 14.79 -35.19
C SER A 883 26.65 16.11 -34.89
#